data_AF-A0A942C660-F1
#
_entry.id   AF-A0A942C660-F1
#
_cell.length_a   1.000
_cell.length_b   1.000
_cell.length_c   1.000
_cell.angle_alpha   90.00
_cell.angle_beta   90.00
_cell.angle_gamma   90.00
#
_symmetry.space_group_name_H-M   'P 1'
#
loop_
_entity.id
_entity.type
_entity.pdbx_description
1 polymer ?
#
loop_
_entity_poly.entity_id
_entity_poly.type
_entity_poly.pdbx_seq_one_letter_code
_entity_poly.pdbx_strand_id
1 'polypeptide(L)'
;MSKRMIAKLVLFVGLSAFIGSHAVAEPQDSTVALVNGASYEKAVAPGSIASLFGVGFTTQTIVATSVPLPATLAGVTVKVGGRVAPLFYVSPLQINLQVPAGTAVGAATIEVFVNHAETPTQSGTVTVVESAPGLFTSDATGRGQVSALNLDYSTNADFERFPGARPELAGGIVMLFATGLGATNPMVADGQAAPFSPLAVDAGSPTVTIGGVAAPVLFSGLAPGFVALWQINVQLPDNLPTNLATSVRISKGQTSLEATIAVAGKNDFGTLSGTVTDGLSGARLANATLTLPAVNNGMRVVKTNAQGEFALPVVRAGNHTLEAKALGFVTEMQSVTVAANATNSAALTLAKQRPNIVMIVVDDLGYADLGVQGSPDIKTPNIDSIAKNGVRFTYAYVTAPVCNASRAALLTGRYQQRFGVELLTHPNLPVIETMLSERLKTLGYATSLVGKWHLGSTGQFLPQRRGYDEFFGFLPALHSYTVWDQPGNPIYRGTQSVTESTYLTDAFTREAVDFIERKQGQAFYLQLSFNAPHSPLQAPAEYLTRNQHITNTNRRTFAAMMTAVDDGVGKVLAKLRELKLEENTLVLFHSDNGGDPSDNTSLNTPFNGEKFQLYEGGIHVPAMAQWKGYLPAGVVNTSPVITLDWFTTTLSAATGRAVSDPRLDGVNLMPLLQGVTSAPPHDVLYWRYGAPQYAVRAGDWKLLFLDNTLRLYDLAADPGERANLAESNPTKRNELKLLYDQWNAQLPPAP
;
A
#
# COMPACT_ATOMS: atom_id res chain seq x y z
N MET A 1 -29.46 -18.96 0.79
CA MET A 1 -28.79 -17.76 1.38
C MET A 1 -27.61 -18.23 2.23
N SER A 2 -26.46 -17.54 2.21
CA SER A 2 -25.30 -17.91 3.06
C SER A 2 -25.43 -17.36 4.50
N LYS A 3 -24.74 -17.94 5.50
CA LYS A 3 -24.82 -17.49 6.91
C LYS A 3 -24.42 -16.01 7.13
N ARG A 4 -23.42 -15.50 6.39
CA ARG A 4 -23.03 -14.06 6.40
C ARG A 4 -24.09 -13.15 5.81
N MET A 5 -24.89 -13.68 4.88
CA MET A 5 -25.96 -12.99 4.16
C MET A 5 -27.19 -12.76 5.04
N ILE A 6 -27.55 -13.80 5.82
CA ILE A 6 -28.60 -13.72 6.84
C ILE A 6 -28.19 -12.70 7.92
N ALA A 7 -26.92 -12.70 8.36
CA ALA A 7 -26.43 -11.73 9.33
C ALA A 7 -26.55 -10.26 8.86
N LYS A 8 -26.26 -9.96 7.59
CA LYS A 8 -26.42 -8.59 7.03
C LYS A 8 -27.89 -8.17 6.91
N LEU A 9 -28.77 -9.08 6.47
CA LEU A 9 -30.21 -8.81 6.35
C LEU A 9 -30.85 -8.59 7.74
N VAL A 10 -30.45 -9.40 8.73
CA VAL A 10 -30.86 -9.27 10.14
C VAL A 10 -30.35 -7.96 10.76
N LEU A 11 -29.11 -7.54 10.48
CA LEU A 11 -28.58 -6.28 10.99
C LEU A 11 -29.23 -5.05 10.33
N PHE A 12 -29.53 -5.11 9.02
CA PHE A 12 -30.03 -3.97 8.26
C PHE A 12 -31.53 -3.73 8.47
N VAL A 13 -32.36 -4.79 8.39
CA VAL A 13 -33.81 -4.68 8.60
C VAL A 13 -34.18 -4.78 10.08
N GLY A 14 -33.42 -5.54 10.88
CA GLY A 14 -33.63 -5.60 12.32
C GLY A 14 -33.28 -4.29 13.04
N LEU A 15 -32.40 -3.44 12.51
CA LEU A 15 -32.22 -2.11 13.10
C LEU A 15 -33.39 -1.17 12.75
N SER A 16 -33.84 -1.13 11.50
CA SER A 16 -34.93 -0.22 11.09
C SER A 16 -36.33 -0.66 11.54
N ALA A 17 -36.55 -1.96 11.77
CA ALA A 17 -37.79 -2.48 12.35
C ALA A 17 -37.86 -2.35 13.89
N PHE A 18 -36.73 -2.09 14.56
CA PHE A 18 -36.64 -2.10 16.04
C PHE A 18 -36.01 -0.84 16.67
N ILE A 19 -35.53 0.15 15.90
CA ILE A 19 -35.00 1.43 16.43
C ILE A 19 -36.03 2.55 16.34
N GLY A 20 -36.26 3.21 17.49
CA GLY A 20 -36.31 4.67 17.57
C GLY A 20 -37.64 5.30 17.92
N SER A 21 -37.75 5.71 19.19
CA SER A 21 -38.79 6.60 19.74
C SER A 21 -39.09 7.79 18.82
N HIS A 22 -40.32 7.86 18.30
CA HIS A 22 -40.87 9.07 17.71
C HIS A 22 -41.95 9.62 18.65
N ALA A 23 -41.92 10.94 18.83
CA ALA A 23 -42.95 11.69 19.54
C ALA A 23 -44.25 11.74 18.71
N VAL A 24 -44.97 10.63 18.67
CA VAL A 24 -46.42 10.70 18.46
C VAL A 24 -46.97 11.35 19.72
N ALA A 25 -47.73 12.43 19.58
CA ALA A 25 -48.26 13.21 20.71
C ALA A 25 -48.74 12.28 21.84
N GLU A 26 -48.05 12.39 22.98
CA GLU A 26 -48.15 11.46 24.09
C GLU A 26 -49.59 11.42 24.61
N PRO A 27 -50.20 10.23 24.76
CA PRO A 27 -51.37 10.11 25.63
C PRO A 27 -50.92 10.40 27.06
N GLN A 28 -51.38 11.52 27.64
CA GLN A 28 -51.08 11.86 29.05
C GLN A 28 -51.93 11.06 30.07
N ASP A 29 -52.66 10.04 29.60
CA ASP A 29 -53.61 9.24 30.38
C ASP A 29 -53.35 7.73 30.20
N SER A 30 -54.05 6.88 30.97
CA SER A 30 -54.04 5.41 30.90
C SER A 30 -54.51 4.78 29.55
N THR A 31 -54.55 5.57 28.48
CA THR A 31 -54.96 5.15 27.13
C THR A 31 -53.75 4.82 26.26
N VAL A 32 -53.77 3.66 25.62
CA VAL A 32 -52.70 3.22 24.70
C VAL A 32 -53.09 3.39 23.25
N ALA A 33 -52.10 3.65 22.38
CA ALA A 33 -52.30 3.83 20.95
C ALA A 33 -51.51 2.79 20.14
N LEU A 34 -52.21 1.85 19.50
CA LEU A 34 -51.60 0.90 18.58
C LEU A 34 -51.64 1.45 17.15
N VAL A 35 -50.50 1.44 16.48
CA VAL A 35 -50.34 1.94 15.13
C VAL A 35 -49.52 0.95 14.29
N ASN A 36 -49.59 1.10 12.97
CA ASN A 36 -48.80 0.32 12.02
C ASN A 36 -47.28 0.43 12.34
N GLY A 37 -46.58 -0.70 12.37
CA GLY A 37 -45.18 -0.75 12.80
C GLY A 37 -44.18 -0.12 11.81
N ALA A 38 -44.60 0.14 10.57
CA ALA A 38 -43.75 0.78 9.56
C ALA A 38 -44.15 2.24 9.27
N SER A 39 -45.45 2.54 9.23
CA SER A 39 -45.95 3.89 8.88
C SER A 39 -46.48 4.72 10.04
N TYR A 40 -46.66 4.12 11.21
CA TYR A 40 -47.35 4.72 12.37
C TYR A 40 -48.77 5.23 12.07
N GLU A 41 -49.40 4.78 10.99
CA GLU A 41 -50.81 5.02 10.71
C GLU A 41 -51.72 4.24 11.67
N LYS A 42 -52.92 4.77 11.94
CA LYS A 42 -53.82 4.25 12.99
C LYS A 42 -54.44 2.88 12.68
N ALA A 43 -54.43 2.46 11.41
CA ALA A 43 -54.98 1.18 11.00
C ALA A 43 -53.90 0.09 11.02
N VAL A 44 -54.23 -1.07 11.57
CA VAL A 44 -53.37 -2.27 11.56
C VAL A 44 -54.07 -3.42 10.82
N ALA A 45 -53.31 -4.43 10.42
CA ALA A 45 -53.86 -5.63 9.79
C ALA A 45 -53.53 -6.90 10.62
N PRO A 46 -54.34 -7.97 10.54
CA PRO A 46 -53.99 -9.24 11.16
C PRO A 46 -52.64 -9.75 10.66
N GLY A 47 -51.80 -10.24 11.58
CA GLY A 47 -50.45 -10.73 11.29
C GLY A 47 -49.41 -9.64 11.04
N SER A 48 -49.76 -8.35 11.11
CA SER A 48 -48.84 -7.24 10.87
C SER A 48 -47.94 -6.92 12.07
N ILE A 49 -46.76 -6.36 11.80
CA ILE A 49 -45.94 -5.68 12.80
C ILE A 49 -46.63 -4.36 13.18
N ALA A 50 -46.80 -4.11 14.47
CA ALA A 50 -47.41 -2.91 15.03
C ALA A 50 -46.59 -2.36 16.21
N SER A 51 -46.74 -1.06 16.45
CA SER A 51 -46.12 -0.33 17.56
C SER A 51 -47.20 0.23 18.46
N LEU A 52 -47.10 -0.04 19.76
CA LEU A 52 -48.01 0.39 20.80
C LEU A 52 -47.30 1.43 21.67
N PHE A 53 -47.86 2.65 21.73
CA PHE A 53 -47.35 3.73 22.57
C PHE A 53 -48.21 3.91 23.81
N GLY A 54 -47.55 4.22 24.92
CA GLY A 54 -48.15 4.47 26.23
C GLY A 54 -47.07 4.85 27.23
N VAL A 55 -47.37 4.75 28.52
CA VAL A 55 -46.42 5.11 29.60
C VAL A 55 -46.37 4.02 30.66
N GLY A 56 -45.22 3.80 31.29
CA GLY A 56 -45.10 2.92 32.45
C GLY A 56 -45.31 1.43 32.15
N PHE A 57 -45.00 0.97 30.94
CA PHE A 57 -45.08 -0.46 30.61
C PHE A 57 -44.07 -1.31 31.39
N THR A 58 -42.86 -0.78 31.58
CA THR A 58 -41.77 -1.44 32.31
C THR A 58 -40.70 -0.40 32.70
N THR A 59 -39.69 -0.78 33.47
CA THR A 59 -38.54 0.08 33.83
C THR A 59 -37.30 -0.18 32.99
N GLN A 60 -37.31 -1.21 32.15
CA GLN A 60 -36.15 -1.63 31.34
C GLN A 60 -36.52 -1.72 29.86
N THR A 61 -35.54 -1.59 28.99
CA THR A 61 -35.72 -1.82 27.56
C THR A 61 -35.24 -3.23 27.21
N ILE A 62 -36.15 -4.08 26.74
CA ILE A 62 -35.88 -5.49 26.41
C ILE A 62 -36.34 -5.80 24.98
N VAL A 63 -35.49 -6.53 24.24
CA VAL A 63 -35.78 -7.07 22.90
C VAL A 63 -35.90 -8.60 23.02
N ALA A 64 -36.85 -9.20 22.30
CA ALA A 64 -36.98 -10.65 22.21
C ALA A 64 -35.75 -11.26 21.52
N THR A 65 -35.20 -12.33 22.09
CA THR A 65 -34.00 -13.01 21.58
C THR A 65 -34.28 -14.38 20.96
N SER A 66 -35.56 -14.81 20.95
CA SER A 66 -35.99 -16.10 20.43
C SER A 66 -37.16 -15.98 19.48
N VAL A 67 -37.26 -16.93 18.56
CA VAL A 67 -38.45 -17.21 17.76
C VAL A 67 -38.87 -18.64 18.10
N PRO A 68 -40.13 -18.92 18.47
CA PRO A 68 -41.30 -18.03 18.40
C PRO A 68 -41.21 -16.85 19.37
N LEU A 69 -41.77 -15.71 18.99
CA LEU A 69 -41.76 -14.52 19.85
C LEU A 69 -42.52 -14.79 21.15
N PRO A 70 -42.02 -14.26 22.28
CA PRO A 70 -42.65 -14.48 23.58
C PRO A 70 -44.00 -13.77 23.69
N ALA A 71 -44.95 -14.44 24.34
CA ALA A 71 -46.24 -13.86 24.73
C ALA A 71 -46.10 -12.83 25.87
N THR A 72 -45.02 -12.94 26.66
CA THR A 72 -44.70 -12.02 27.75
C THR A 72 -43.24 -11.61 27.67
N LEU A 73 -42.96 -10.31 27.67
CA LEU A 73 -41.61 -9.76 27.60
C LEU A 73 -41.49 -8.61 28.61
N ALA A 74 -40.41 -8.58 29.40
CA ALA A 74 -40.21 -7.60 30.48
C ALA A 74 -41.38 -7.51 31.49
N GLY A 75 -42.08 -8.64 31.73
CA GLY A 75 -43.27 -8.69 32.59
C GLY A 75 -44.56 -8.15 31.95
N VAL A 76 -44.52 -7.77 30.67
CA VAL A 76 -45.64 -7.20 29.93
C VAL A 76 -46.28 -8.24 29.02
N THR A 77 -47.61 -8.31 29.01
CA THR A 77 -48.41 -9.07 28.04
C THR A 77 -49.41 -8.13 27.39
N VAL A 78 -49.60 -8.24 26.07
CA VAL A 78 -50.58 -7.45 25.34
C VAL A 78 -51.61 -8.37 24.72
N LYS A 79 -52.90 -8.01 24.81
CA LYS A 79 -53.97 -8.62 24.02
C LYS A 79 -54.52 -7.61 23.00
N VAL A 80 -54.79 -8.10 21.79
CA VAL A 80 -55.47 -7.36 20.73
C VAL A 80 -56.69 -8.15 20.30
N GLY A 81 -57.88 -7.57 20.42
CA GLY A 81 -59.15 -8.27 20.16
C GLY A 81 -59.33 -9.53 21.02
N GLY A 82 -58.87 -9.49 22.27
CA GLY A 82 -58.90 -10.62 23.22
C GLY A 82 -57.86 -11.72 22.98
N ARG A 83 -56.98 -11.59 21.97
CA ARG A 83 -55.93 -12.56 21.66
C ARG A 83 -54.56 -12.06 22.11
N VAL A 84 -53.74 -12.94 22.68
CA VAL A 84 -52.38 -12.59 23.13
C VAL A 84 -51.48 -12.31 21.93
N ALA A 85 -50.84 -11.14 21.93
CA ALA A 85 -49.94 -10.69 20.89
C ALA A 85 -48.49 -11.11 21.19
N PRO A 86 -47.77 -11.74 20.23
CA PRO A 86 -46.34 -11.98 20.36
C PRO A 86 -45.54 -10.66 20.36
N LEU A 87 -44.56 -10.54 21.26
CA LEU A 87 -43.83 -9.29 21.51
C LEU A 87 -42.41 -9.33 20.95
N PHE A 88 -42.04 -8.30 20.18
CA PHE A 88 -40.67 -8.10 19.68
C PHE A 88 -39.81 -7.29 20.65
N TYR A 89 -40.40 -6.25 21.25
CA TYR A 89 -39.69 -5.22 22.00
C TYR A 89 -40.62 -4.60 23.05
N VAL A 90 -40.08 -4.30 24.22
CA VAL A 90 -40.78 -3.57 25.29
C VAL A 90 -39.82 -2.56 25.91
N SER A 91 -40.27 -1.31 26.06
CA SER A 91 -39.60 -0.24 26.78
C SER A 91 -40.61 0.48 27.69
N PRO A 92 -40.17 1.45 28.52
CA PRO A 92 -41.10 2.21 29.36
C PRO A 92 -42.23 2.91 28.58
N LEU A 93 -42.03 3.22 27.30
CA LEU A 93 -42.93 4.05 26.50
C LEU A 93 -43.47 3.37 25.22
N GLN A 94 -42.92 2.22 24.83
CA GLN A 94 -43.23 1.59 23.56
C GLN A 94 -43.16 0.06 23.63
N ILE A 95 -44.10 -0.61 22.96
CA ILE A 95 -44.10 -2.05 22.74
C ILE A 95 -44.22 -2.31 21.24
N ASN A 96 -43.32 -3.10 20.64
CA ASN A 96 -43.50 -3.59 19.28
C ASN A 96 -44.01 -5.03 19.34
N LEU A 97 -45.06 -5.33 18.60
CA LEU A 97 -45.76 -6.61 18.64
C LEU A 97 -46.18 -7.07 17.25
N GLN A 98 -46.47 -8.36 17.13
CA GLN A 98 -47.24 -8.88 15.99
C GLN A 98 -48.73 -8.85 16.34
N VAL A 99 -49.54 -8.20 15.52
CA VAL A 99 -51.01 -8.28 15.63
C VAL A 99 -51.41 -9.73 15.37
N PRO A 100 -52.11 -10.42 16.29
CA PRO A 100 -52.49 -11.82 16.09
C PRO A 100 -53.23 -12.03 14.76
N ALA A 101 -52.83 -13.03 13.97
CA ALA A 101 -53.40 -13.31 12.66
C ALA A 101 -54.91 -13.61 12.70
N GLY A 102 -55.43 -14.07 13.85
CA GLY A 102 -56.86 -14.32 14.08
C GLY A 102 -57.68 -13.11 14.56
N THR A 103 -57.11 -11.91 14.60
CA THR A 103 -57.84 -10.69 15.02
C THR A 103 -58.87 -10.32 13.96
N ALA A 104 -60.14 -10.12 14.38
CA ALA A 104 -61.22 -9.78 13.45
C ALA A 104 -61.05 -8.35 12.89
N VAL A 105 -61.45 -8.16 11.63
CA VAL A 105 -61.55 -6.84 11.01
C VAL A 105 -62.64 -6.02 11.70
N GLY A 106 -62.38 -4.74 11.95
CA GLY A 106 -63.25 -3.83 12.69
C GLY A 106 -62.55 -3.18 13.87
N ALA A 107 -63.33 -2.63 14.81
CA ALA A 107 -62.78 -2.10 16.06
C ALA A 107 -62.36 -3.26 16.98
N ALA A 108 -61.10 -3.26 17.42
CA ALA A 108 -60.55 -4.23 18.37
C ALA A 108 -60.10 -3.52 19.65
N THR A 109 -60.30 -4.17 20.80
CA THR A 109 -59.76 -3.71 22.08
C THR A 109 -58.27 -4.01 22.17
N ILE A 110 -57.54 -3.11 22.81
CA ILE A 110 -56.14 -3.30 23.23
C ILE A 110 -56.14 -3.38 24.74
N GLU A 111 -55.55 -4.43 25.30
CA GLU A 111 -55.41 -4.61 26.74
C GLU A 111 -53.95 -4.90 27.08
N VAL A 112 -53.37 -4.09 27.96
CA VAL A 112 -51.98 -4.25 28.42
C VAL A 112 -51.98 -4.71 29.87
N PHE A 113 -51.23 -5.76 30.17
CA PHE A 113 -51.05 -6.32 31.50
C PHE A 113 -49.58 -6.21 31.88
N VAL A 114 -49.28 -5.47 32.96
CA VAL A 114 -47.92 -5.28 33.47
C VAL A 114 -47.74 -6.08 34.76
N ASN A 115 -46.61 -6.74 34.92
CA ASN A 115 -46.23 -7.55 36.09
C ASN A 115 -47.28 -8.62 36.48
N HIS A 116 -47.88 -9.26 35.49
CA HIS A 116 -48.91 -10.30 35.68
C HIS A 116 -50.18 -9.82 36.41
N ALA A 117 -50.54 -8.54 36.26
CA ALA A 117 -51.83 -8.04 36.75
C ALA A 117 -53.01 -8.85 36.20
N GLU A 118 -54.04 -9.09 37.03
CA GLU A 118 -55.25 -9.82 36.62
C GLU A 118 -56.19 -8.98 35.75
N THR A 119 -56.14 -7.64 35.91
CA THR A 119 -56.89 -6.67 35.11
C THR A 119 -55.95 -5.86 34.21
N PRO A 120 -56.40 -5.40 33.02
CA PRO A 120 -55.58 -4.55 32.17
C PRO A 120 -55.14 -3.29 32.92
N THR A 121 -53.84 -3.03 32.97
CA THR A 121 -53.28 -1.82 33.58
C THR A 121 -53.50 -0.60 32.67
N GLN A 122 -53.61 -0.83 31.37
CA GLN A 122 -53.94 0.17 30.36
C GLN A 122 -54.81 -0.47 29.28
N SER A 123 -55.67 0.32 28.66
CA SER A 123 -56.56 -0.15 27.58
C SER A 123 -56.69 0.89 26.48
N GLY A 124 -57.05 0.44 25.29
CA GLY A 124 -57.25 1.29 24.13
C GLY A 124 -58.09 0.58 23.07
N THR A 125 -58.25 1.24 21.92
CA THR A 125 -58.89 0.64 20.74
C THR A 125 -58.04 0.84 19.51
N VAL A 126 -58.16 -0.06 18.55
CA VAL A 126 -57.51 0.04 17.24
C VAL A 126 -58.48 -0.38 16.15
N THR A 127 -58.35 0.23 14.97
CA THR A 127 -59.05 -0.20 13.77
C THR A 127 -58.22 -1.26 13.08
N VAL A 128 -58.75 -2.48 13.01
CA VAL A 128 -58.18 -3.59 12.25
C VAL A 128 -58.83 -3.62 10.88
N VAL A 129 -58.02 -3.58 9.82
CA VAL A 129 -58.47 -3.70 8.42
C VAL A 129 -57.86 -4.95 7.78
N GLU A 130 -58.41 -5.39 6.65
CA GLU A 130 -57.93 -6.59 5.95
C GLU A 130 -56.46 -6.45 5.52
N SER A 131 -56.06 -5.26 5.08
CA SER A 131 -54.70 -4.91 4.68
C SER A 131 -54.44 -3.44 4.98
N ALA A 132 -53.32 -3.18 5.66
CA ALA A 132 -52.79 -1.87 6.01
C ALA A 132 -51.31 -1.80 5.61
N PRO A 133 -50.99 -1.62 4.30
CA PRO A 133 -49.62 -1.65 3.81
C PRO A 133 -48.77 -0.54 4.43
N GLY A 134 -47.65 -0.89 5.05
CA GLY A 134 -46.64 0.04 5.55
C GLY A 134 -45.26 -0.31 5.02
N LEU A 135 -44.56 0.66 4.44
CA LEU A 135 -43.16 0.51 3.98
C LEU A 135 -42.21 0.88 5.10
N PHE A 136 -41.23 0.03 5.40
CA PHE A 136 -40.17 0.39 6.35
C PHE A 136 -39.22 1.39 5.70
N THR A 137 -38.99 2.53 6.35
CA THR A 137 -38.06 3.57 5.89
C THR A 137 -36.85 3.69 6.80
N SER A 138 -35.75 4.24 6.28
CA SER A 138 -34.48 4.37 7.03
C SER A 138 -34.58 5.30 8.24
N ASP A 139 -35.54 6.23 8.23
CA ASP A 139 -35.83 7.15 9.33
C ASP A 139 -37.01 6.70 10.21
N ALA A 140 -37.55 5.51 9.94
CA ALA A 140 -38.71 4.93 10.61
C ALA A 140 -39.99 5.79 10.55
N THR A 141 -40.15 6.72 9.61
CA THR A 141 -41.37 7.55 9.51
C THR A 141 -42.46 6.97 8.60
N GLY A 142 -42.14 5.91 7.85
CA GLY A 142 -42.96 5.44 6.74
C GLY A 142 -42.96 6.38 5.53
N ARG A 143 -42.18 7.47 5.59
CA ARG A 143 -41.97 8.46 4.53
C ARG A 143 -40.47 8.55 4.22
N GLY A 144 -40.12 9.02 3.03
CA GLY A 144 -38.71 9.11 2.60
C GLY A 144 -38.09 7.77 2.21
N GLN A 145 -36.78 7.60 2.38
CA GLN A 145 -36.02 6.48 1.80
C GLN A 145 -36.45 5.13 2.38
N VAL A 146 -36.99 4.25 1.53
CA VAL A 146 -37.36 2.89 1.91
C VAL A 146 -36.11 2.09 2.26
N SER A 147 -36.22 1.27 3.31
CA SER A 147 -35.30 0.17 3.57
C SER A 147 -35.49 -0.86 2.46
N ALA A 148 -34.66 -0.76 1.42
CA ALA A 148 -34.75 -1.57 0.22
C ALA A 148 -33.36 -2.07 -0.20
N LEU A 149 -33.33 -3.19 -0.91
CA LEU A 149 -32.12 -3.80 -1.44
C LEU A 149 -32.22 -3.97 -2.95
N ASN A 150 -31.10 -3.77 -3.65
CA ASN A 150 -30.94 -4.15 -5.04
C ASN A 150 -30.76 -5.68 -5.16
N LEU A 151 -30.85 -6.23 -6.37
CA LEU A 151 -30.74 -7.68 -6.59
C LEU A 151 -29.38 -8.27 -6.13
N ASP A 152 -28.32 -7.47 -6.14
CA ASP A 152 -27.00 -7.83 -5.64
C ASP A 152 -26.83 -7.61 -4.12
N TYR A 153 -27.93 -7.33 -3.42
CA TYR A 153 -28.01 -7.07 -1.98
C TYR A 153 -27.29 -5.80 -1.50
N SER A 154 -26.88 -4.91 -2.42
CA SER A 154 -26.52 -3.55 -2.05
C SER A 154 -27.77 -2.78 -1.57
N THR A 155 -27.60 -1.87 -0.61
CA THR A 155 -28.69 -1.00 -0.17
C THR A 155 -29.15 -0.12 -1.33
N ASN A 156 -30.45 -0.12 -1.64
CA ASN A 156 -31.03 0.80 -2.59
C ASN A 156 -31.18 2.17 -1.91
N ALA A 157 -30.27 3.09 -2.20
CA ALA A 157 -30.35 4.47 -1.74
C ALA A 157 -29.39 5.36 -2.54
N ASP A 158 -29.44 6.65 -2.25
CA ASP A 158 -28.39 7.58 -2.64
C ASP A 158 -27.06 7.21 -1.98
N PHE A 159 -26.07 6.81 -2.77
CA PHE A 159 -24.72 6.46 -2.28
C PHE A 159 -23.95 7.68 -1.75
N GLU A 160 -24.37 8.91 -2.10
CA GLU A 160 -23.80 10.14 -1.56
C GLU A 160 -24.29 10.40 -0.11
N ARG A 161 -25.47 9.89 0.24
CA ARG A 161 -26.05 9.98 1.59
C ARG A 161 -25.80 8.74 2.44
N PHE A 162 -25.66 7.57 1.82
CA PHE A 162 -25.52 6.28 2.48
C PHE A 162 -24.29 5.52 1.95
N PRO A 163 -23.15 5.51 2.68
CA PRO A 163 -21.95 4.82 2.25
C PRO A 163 -22.20 3.33 1.94
N GLY A 164 -21.81 2.89 0.74
CA GLY A 164 -22.00 1.49 0.30
C GLY A 164 -23.39 1.17 -0.28
N ALA A 165 -24.31 2.13 -0.30
CA ALA A 165 -25.55 2.03 -1.07
C ALA A 165 -25.31 2.31 -2.56
N ARG A 166 -26.30 2.06 -3.41
CA ARG A 166 -26.38 2.59 -4.78
C ARG A 166 -27.82 2.58 -5.30
N PRO A 167 -28.20 3.48 -6.24
CA PRO A 167 -29.45 3.38 -6.96
C PRO A 167 -29.50 2.10 -7.82
N GLU A 168 -30.70 1.60 -8.07
CA GLU A 168 -30.93 0.52 -9.05
C GLU A 168 -31.19 1.11 -10.43
N LEU A 169 -30.76 0.41 -11.48
CA LEU A 169 -31.02 0.81 -12.86
C LEU A 169 -32.50 0.67 -13.17
N ALA A 170 -33.06 1.61 -13.93
CA ALA A 170 -34.38 1.42 -14.55
C ALA A 170 -34.42 0.06 -15.29
N GLY A 171 -35.51 -0.70 -15.15
CA GLY A 171 -35.60 -2.10 -15.61
C GLY A 171 -35.07 -3.15 -14.63
N GLY A 172 -34.28 -2.75 -13.62
CA GLY A 172 -33.72 -3.63 -12.58
C GLY A 172 -34.74 -4.05 -11.51
N ILE A 173 -34.30 -4.83 -10.52
CA ILE A 173 -35.18 -5.38 -9.47
C ILE A 173 -34.80 -4.82 -8.10
N VAL A 174 -35.78 -4.26 -7.40
CA VAL A 174 -35.64 -3.79 -6.02
C VAL A 174 -36.48 -4.67 -5.09
N MET A 175 -35.90 -5.07 -3.96
CA MET A 175 -36.55 -5.76 -2.86
C MET A 175 -37.01 -4.74 -1.81
N LEU A 176 -38.33 -4.56 -1.66
CA LEU A 176 -38.95 -3.69 -0.68
C LEU A 176 -39.34 -4.48 0.57
N PHE A 177 -39.17 -3.88 1.74
CA PHE A 177 -39.61 -4.45 3.02
C PHE A 177 -40.82 -3.71 3.59
N ALA A 178 -41.85 -4.45 3.98
CA ALA A 178 -43.14 -3.91 4.38
C ALA A 178 -43.79 -4.69 5.53
N THR A 179 -44.94 -4.21 5.99
CA THR A 179 -45.84 -4.92 6.91
C THR A 179 -47.30 -4.71 6.49
N GLY A 180 -48.20 -5.56 6.98
CA GLY A 180 -49.64 -5.34 6.90
C GLY A 180 -50.29 -5.62 5.55
N LEU A 181 -49.71 -6.48 4.71
CA LEU A 181 -50.30 -6.87 3.42
C LEU A 181 -51.35 -7.99 3.53
N GLY A 182 -51.77 -8.39 4.73
CA GLY A 182 -52.84 -9.37 4.95
C GLY A 182 -52.35 -10.81 5.08
N ALA A 183 -53.18 -11.77 4.67
CA ALA A 183 -52.92 -13.20 4.86
C ALA A 183 -51.95 -13.80 3.82
N THR A 184 -51.25 -14.86 4.22
CA THR A 184 -50.37 -15.67 3.35
C THR A 184 -50.86 -17.10 3.22
N ASN A 185 -50.39 -17.78 2.16
CA ASN A 185 -50.56 -19.22 1.97
C ASN A 185 -49.17 -19.89 1.78
N PRO A 186 -48.75 -20.83 2.65
CA PRO A 186 -49.43 -21.24 3.88
C PRO A 186 -49.47 -20.12 4.91
N MET A 187 -50.44 -20.20 5.83
CA MET A 187 -50.50 -19.30 6.98
C MET A 187 -49.34 -19.59 7.94
N VAL A 188 -48.69 -18.55 8.43
CA VAL A 188 -47.63 -18.63 9.45
C VAL A 188 -48.25 -18.37 10.82
N ALA A 189 -48.00 -19.26 11.79
CA ALA A 189 -48.54 -19.11 13.13
C ALA A 189 -47.96 -17.88 13.85
N ASP A 190 -48.74 -17.29 14.76
CA ASP A 190 -48.34 -16.11 15.51
C ASP A 190 -47.02 -16.34 16.25
N GLY A 191 -46.13 -15.36 16.15
CA GLY A 191 -44.79 -15.36 16.74
C GLY A 191 -43.77 -16.18 15.96
N GLN A 192 -44.15 -17.00 14.97
CA GLN A 192 -43.22 -17.85 14.22
C GLN A 192 -42.51 -17.12 13.08
N ALA A 193 -41.28 -17.55 12.79
CA ALA A 193 -40.57 -17.11 11.59
C ALA A 193 -41.24 -17.68 10.34
N ALA A 194 -41.31 -16.89 9.27
CA ALA A 194 -41.77 -17.37 7.98
C ALA A 194 -40.85 -18.50 7.45
N PRO A 195 -41.43 -19.59 6.90
CA PRO A 195 -40.66 -20.74 6.44
C PRO A 195 -39.84 -20.43 5.18
N PHE A 196 -38.72 -21.15 5.02
CA PHE A 196 -37.94 -21.14 3.77
C PHE A 196 -38.53 -22.05 2.67
N SER A 197 -39.39 -23.00 3.04
CA SER A 197 -40.09 -23.89 2.10
C SER A 197 -41.29 -24.58 2.76
N PRO A 198 -42.48 -24.60 2.14
CA PRO A 198 -42.87 -23.70 1.04
C PRO A 198 -42.84 -22.23 1.53
N LEU A 199 -42.64 -21.27 0.63
CA LEU A 199 -42.67 -19.85 0.98
C LEU A 199 -44.09 -19.43 1.35
N ALA A 200 -44.23 -18.61 2.40
CA ALA A 200 -45.49 -17.98 2.77
C ALA A 200 -45.77 -16.80 1.82
N VAL A 201 -46.46 -17.09 0.72
CA VAL A 201 -46.73 -16.13 -0.37
C VAL A 201 -48.06 -15.42 -0.18
N ASP A 202 -48.19 -14.25 -0.80
CA ASP A 202 -49.43 -13.49 -0.83
C ASP A 202 -50.59 -14.29 -1.48
N ALA A 203 -51.76 -14.28 -0.86
CA ALA A 203 -53.02 -14.80 -1.42
C ALA A 203 -53.70 -13.85 -2.44
N GLY A 204 -53.29 -12.58 -2.57
CA GLY A 204 -53.99 -11.57 -3.39
C GLY A 204 -53.13 -10.40 -3.88
N SER A 205 -51.91 -10.71 -4.36
CA SER A 205 -50.86 -9.83 -4.92
C SER A 205 -51.11 -8.30 -4.89
N PRO A 206 -50.24 -7.50 -4.24
CA PRO A 206 -50.41 -6.05 -4.20
C PRO A 206 -50.10 -5.41 -5.55
N THR A 207 -50.55 -4.17 -5.75
CA THR A 207 -50.03 -3.30 -6.81
C THR A 207 -48.96 -2.37 -6.24
N VAL A 208 -47.93 -2.09 -7.04
CA VAL A 208 -46.85 -1.16 -6.68
C VAL A 208 -46.75 -0.10 -7.76
N THR A 209 -46.65 1.17 -7.36
CA THR A 209 -46.32 2.28 -8.26
C THR A 209 -44.95 2.85 -7.90
N ILE A 210 -44.13 3.12 -8.92
CA ILE A 210 -42.80 3.71 -8.79
C ILE A 210 -42.70 4.90 -9.75
N GLY A 211 -42.40 6.08 -9.24
CA GLY A 211 -42.40 7.32 -10.02
C GLY A 211 -43.78 7.64 -10.63
N GLY A 212 -44.85 7.17 -9.99
CA GLY A 212 -46.22 7.27 -10.51
C GLY A 212 -46.60 6.24 -11.57
N VAL A 213 -45.68 5.34 -11.97
CA VAL A 213 -45.92 4.30 -12.99
C VAL A 213 -46.12 2.94 -12.32
N ALA A 214 -47.05 2.13 -12.82
CA ALA A 214 -47.24 0.76 -12.33
C ALA A 214 -45.97 -0.07 -12.57
N ALA A 215 -45.51 -0.77 -11.53
CA ALA A 215 -44.29 -1.55 -11.53
C ALA A 215 -44.61 -3.05 -11.35
N PRO A 216 -44.08 -3.96 -12.19
CA PRO A 216 -44.34 -5.39 -12.06
C PRO A 216 -43.89 -5.96 -10.72
N VAL A 217 -44.80 -6.61 -10.00
CA VAL A 217 -44.50 -7.35 -8.76
C VAL A 217 -44.12 -8.78 -9.13
N LEU A 218 -42.84 -9.12 -8.93
CA LEU A 218 -42.28 -10.44 -9.25
C LEU A 218 -42.43 -11.43 -8.10
N PHE A 219 -42.50 -10.94 -6.87
CA PHE A 219 -42.72 -11.72 -5.66
C PHE A 219 -43.37 -10.86 -4.57
N SER A 220 -44.28 -11.44 -3.79
CA SER A 220 -44.82 -10.86 -2.58
C SER A 220 -45.11 -11.96 -1.56
N GLY A 221 -44.57 -11.85 -0.36
CA GLY A 221 -44.74 -12.81 0.72
C GLY A 221 -44.00 -12.40 1.98
N LEU A 222 -44.11 -13.21 3.03
CA LEU A 222 -43.32 -13.00 4.25
C LEU A 222 -41.85 -13.36 3.99
N ALA A 223 -40.95 -12.50 4.46
CA ALA A 223 -39.50 -12.68 4.34
C ALA A 223 -39.07 -13.91 5.17
N PRO A 224 -38.49 -14.97 4.54
CA PRO A 224 -38.12 -16.18 5.25
C PRO A 224 -37.15 -15.93 6.41
N GLY A 225 -37.42 -16.54 7.56
CA GLY A 225 -36.66 -16.35 8.80
C GLY A 225 -37.08 -15.15 9.65
N PHE A 226 -38.03 -14.33 9.20
CA PHE A 226 -38.56 -13.19 9.95
C PHE A 226 -40.02 -13.41 10.36
N VAL A 227 -40.43 -12.78 11.46
CA VAL A 227 -41.82 -12.77 11.92
C VAL A 227 -42.51 -11.55 11.34
N ALA A 228 -43.64 -11.74 10.65
CA ALA A 228 -44.52 -10.69 10.12
C ALA A 228 -43.92 -9.66 9.12
N LEU A 229 -42.62 -9.75 8.82
CA LEU A 229 -41.95 -8.90 7.84
C LEU A 229 -42.27 -9.37 6.42
N TRP A 230 -42.72 -8.45 5.56
CA TRP A 230 -42.96 -8.72 4.15
C TRP A 230 -41.76 -8.37 3.29
N GLN A 231 -41.51 -9.18 2.26
CA GLN A 231 -40.60 -8.89 1.16
C GLN A 231 -41.41 -8.81 -0.14
N ILE A 232 -41.17 -7.77 -0.92
CA ILE A 232 -41.79 -7.56 -2.24
C ILE A 232 -40.69 -7.28 -3.26
N ASN A 233 -40.56 -8.14 -4.28
CA ASN A 233 -39.61 -7.91 -5.36
C ASN A 233 -40.34 -7.21 -6.50
N VAL A 234 -39.86 -6.03 -6.87
CA VAL A 234 -40.51 -5.19 -7.88
C VAL A 234 -39.52 -4.87 -8.98
N GLN A 235 -39.95 -5.02 -10.23
CA GLN A 235 -39.16 -4.57 -11.37
C GLN A 235 -39.40 -3.08 -11.61
N LEU A 236 -38.33 -2.28 -11.68
CA LEU A 236 -38.40 -0.87 -12.01
C LEU A 236 -38.86 -0.68 -13.46
N PRO A 237 -39.80 0.24 -13.77
CA PRO A 237 -40.12 0.59 -15.15
C PRO A 237 -38.87 1.03 -15.94
N ASP A 238 -38.78 0.64 -17.21
CA ASP A 238 -37.57 0.79 -18.04
C ASP A 238 -37.17 2.24 -18.33
N ASN A 239 -38.13 3.16 -18.33
CA ASN A 239 -37.95 4.55 -18.76
C ASN A 239 -37.93 5.55 -17.60
N LEU A 240 -37.69 5.08 -16.36
CA LEU A 240 -37.56 6.00 -15.23
C LEU A 240 -36.30 6.88 -15.40
N PRO A 241 -36.41 8.20 -15.20
CA PRO A 241 -35.25 9.08 -15.19
C PRO A 241 -34.40 8.82 -13.93
N THR A 242 -33.15 9.29 -13.95
CA THR A 242 -32.32 9.32 -12.74
C THR A 242 -32.97 10.21 -11.68
N ASN A 243 -33.40 9.61 -10.59
CA ASN A 243 -33.94 10.31 -9.43
C ASN A 243 -33.69 9.48 -8.17
N LEU A 244 -32.90 10.04 -7.25
CA LEU A 244 -32.49 9.39 -6.01
C LEU A 244 -33.58 9.40 -4.92
N ALA A 245 -34.70 10.05 -5.20
CA ALA A 245 -35.90 10.09 -4.36
C ALA A 245 -37.16 9.80 -5.21
N THR A 246 -37.12 8.75 -6.03
CA THR A 246 -38.26 8.32 -6.85
C THR A 246 -39.37 7.79 -5.96
N SER A 247 -40.58 8.34 -6.08
CA SER A 247 -41.72 7.94 -5.23
C SER A 247 -42.07 6.46 -5.39
N VAL A 248 -42.47 5.81 -4.29
CA VAL A 248 -42.98 4.43 -4.27
C VAL A 248 -44.18 4.31 -3.34
N ARG A 249 -45.19 3.56 -3.79
CA ARG A 249 -46.39 3.21 -2.99
C ARG A 249 -46.76 1.74 -3.21
N ILE A 250 -47.27 1.10 -2.16
CA ILE A 250 -47.89 -0.23 -2.25
C ILE A 250 -49.39 -0.07 -1.98
N SER A 251 -50.23 -0.66 -2.83
CA SER A 251 -51.69 -0.64 -2.69
C SER A 251 -52.24 -2.06 -2.62
N LYS A 252 -52.99 -2.34 -1.55
CA LYS A 252 -53.77 -3.57 -1.37
C LYS A 252 -54.88 -3.30 -0.35
N GLY A 253 -56.11 -3.09 -0.81
CA GLY A 253 -57.22 -2.59 0.00
C GLY A 253 -57.00 -1.12 0.42
N GLN A 254 -55.98 -0.87 1.25
CA GLN A 254 -55.45 0.45 1.57
C GLN A 254 -54.16 0.74 0.78
N THR A 255 -53.74 2.01 0.73
CA THR A 255 -52.47 2.42 0.10
C THR A 255 -51.49 2.90 1.16
N SER A 256 -50.23 2.50 1.04
CA SER A 256 -49.16 2.97 1.92
C SER A 256 -48.98 4.48 1.83
N LEU A 257 -48.32 5.06 2.82
CA LEU A 257 -47.72 6.39 2.67
C LEU A 257 -46.74 6.40 1.48
N GLU A 258 -46.56 7.59 0.91
CA GLU A 258 -45.55 7.78 -0.13
C GLU A 258 -44.16 7.77 0.50
N ALA A 259 -43.34 6.84 0.02
CA ALA A 259 -41.93 6.74 0.35
C ALA A 259 -41.10 6.90 -0.94
N THR A 260 -39.78 6.76 -0.85
CA THR A 260 -38.88 6.95 -2.00
C THR A 260 -37.85 5.84 -2.11
N ILE A 261 -37.44 5.54 -3.34
CA ILE A 261 -36.30 4.69 -3.69
C ILE A 261 -35.35 5.44 -4.60
N ALA A 262 -34.11 4.95 -4.72
CA ALA A 262 -33.11 5.54 -5.60
C ALA A 262 -33.06 4.80 -6.94
N VAL A 263 -33.32 5.54 -8.03
CA VAL A 263 -33.34 5.01 -9.40
C VAL A 263 -32.31 5.75 -10.24
N ALA A 264 -31.52 5.00 -11.01
CA ALA A 264 -30.65 5.53 -12.04
C ALA A 264 -31.25 5.23 -13.41
N GLY A 265 -31.42 6.26 -14.24
CA GLY A 265 -31.80 6.10 -15.63
C GLY A 265 -30.69 5.36 -16.38
N LYS A 266 -31.05 4.45 -17.29
CA LYS A 266 -30.07 3.65 -18.04
C LYS A 266 -29.02 4.55 -18.72
N ASN A 267 -29.40 5.72 -19.23
CA ASN A 267 -28.48 6.58 -19.97
C ASN A 267 -27.62 7.53 -19.09
N ASP A 268 -27.73 7.46 -17.77
CA ASP A 268 -27.01 8.36 -16.87
C ASP A 268 -25.96 7.65 -15.99
N PHE A 269 -25.78 6.33 -16.17
CA PHE A 269 -24.93 5.52 -15.32
C PHE A 269 -23.77 4.91 -16.11
N GLY A 270 -22.54 5.01 -15.60
CA GLY A 270 -21.38 4.30 -16.12
C GLY A 270 -20.52 3.77 -14.98
N THR A 271 -19.53 2.92 -15.29
CA THR A 271 -18.53 2.46 -14.32
C THR A 271 -17.16 2.93 -14.75
N LEU A 272 -16.39 3.51 -13.83
CA LEU A 272 -14.97 3.75 -14.00
C LEU A 272 -14.21 2.65 -13.26
N SER A 273 -13.53 1.80 -14.01
CA SER A 273 -12.66 0.76 -13.47
C SER A 273 -11.21 1.07 -13.80
N GLY A 274 -10.28 0.45 -13.11
CA GLY A 274 -8.90 0.80 -13.37
C GLY A 274 -7.91 0.22 -12.39
N THR A 275 -6.67 0.65 -12.54
CA THR A 275 -5.58 0.25 -11.67
C THR A 275 -4.77 1.45 -11.21
N VAL A 276 -4.27 1.37 -9.98
CA VAL A 276 -3.29 2.32 -9.44
C VAL A 276 -1.94 1.62 -9.31
N THR A 277 -0.90 2.27 -9.82
CA THR A 277 0.47 1.75 -9.86
C THR A 277 1.44 2.70 -9.20
N ASP A 278 2.53 2.14 -8.70
CA ASP A 278 3.70 2.85 -8.24
C ASP A 278 4.51 3.33 -9.45
N GLY A 279 4.75 4.64 -9.56
CA GLY A 279 5.54 5.20 -10.64
C GLY A 279 7.02 4.85 -10.61
N LEU A 280 7.55 4.48 -9.45
CA LEU A 280 8.97 4.16 -9.26
C LEU A 280 9.28 2.70 -9.63
N SER A 281 8.42 1.76 -9.23
CA SER A 281 8.65 0.32 -9.43
C SER A 281 7.69 -0.37 -10.39
N GLY A 282 6.58 0.27 -10.75
CA GLY A 282 5.49 -0.35 -11.50
C GLY A 282 4.60 -1.28 -10.66
N ALA A 283 4.85 -1.43 -9.35
CA ALA A 283 4.04 -2.27 -8.47
C ALA A 283 2.57 -1.83 -8.44
N ARG A 284 1.65 -2.78 -8.26
CA ARG A 284 0.23 -2.49 -8.01
C ARG A 284 0.05 -1.95 -6.59
N LEU A 285 -0.65 -0.82 -6.45
CA LEU A 285 -0.87 -0.18 -5.16
C LEU A 285 -2.21 -0.59 -4.57
N ALA A 286 -2.17 -1.48 -3.56
CA ALA A 286 -3.35 -1.85 -2.78
C ALA A 286 -3.76 -0.74 -1.80
N ASN A 287 -5.05 -0.68 -1.47
CA ASN A 287 -5.63 0.31 -0.54
C ASN A 287 -5.41 1.79 -0.92
N ALA A 288 -5.01 2.08 -2.16
CA ALA A 288 -4.99 3.44 -2.68
C ALA A 288 -6.42 3.96 -2.71
N THR A 289 -6.62 5.18 -2.21
CA THR A 289 -7.92 5.84 -2.14
C THR A 289 -8.14 6.61 -3.44
N LEU A 290 -9.23 6.31 -4.13
CA LEU A 290 -9.69 6.99 -5.32
C LEU A 290 -10.88 7.84 -4.94
N THR A 291 -10.81 9.13 -5.26
CA THR A 291 -11.84 10.11 -4.98
C THR A 291 -12.35 10.71 -6.28
N LEU A 292 -13.66 10.71 -6.47
CA LEU A 292 -14.33 11.42 -7.55
C LEU A 292 -15.22 12.51 -6.93
N PRO A 293 -14.88 13.80 -7.05
CA PRO A 293 -15.69 14.89 -6.51
C PRO A 293 -17.08 14.87 -7.14
N ALA A 294 -18.15 14.93 -6.34
CA ALA A 294 -19.50 15.03 -6.87
C ALA A 294 -19.83 16.48 -7.26
N VAL A 295 -20.85 16.64 -8.10
CA VAL A 295 -21.35 17.94 -8.56
C VAL A 295 -22.06 18.73 -7.44
N ASN A 296 -22.53 18.06 -6.38
CA ASN A 296 -23.37 18.62 -5.32
C ASN A 296 -22.79 18.43 -3.89
N ASN A 297 -21.48 18.68 -3.69
CA ASN A 297 -20.76 18.58 -2.39
C ASN A 297 -20.59 17.16 -1.78
N GLY A 298 -21.05 16.09 -2.44
CA GLY A 298 -20.68 14.71 -2.09
C GLY A 298 -19.26 14.33 -2.57
N MET A 299 -18.66 13.31 -1.96
CA MET A 299 -17.33 12.80 -2.35
C MET A 299 -17.40 11.27 -2.54
N ARG A 300 -17.17 10.79 -3.76
CA ARG A 300 -17.19 9.34 -4.05
C ARG A 300 -15.83 8.76 -3.75
N VAL A 301 -15.75 7.81 -2.83
CA VAL A 301 -14.47 7.23 -2.39
C VAL A 301 -14.49 5.72 -2.55
N VAL A 302 -13.52 5.17 -3.29
CA VAL A 302 -13.24 3.72 -3.34
C VAL A 302 -11.78 3.45 -3.02
N LYS A 303 -11.48 2.23 -2.60
CA LYS A 303 -10.10 1.78 -2.41
C LYS A 303 -9.75 0.70 -3.42
N THR A 304 -8.50 0.66 -3.84
CA THR A 304 -8.00 -0.45 -4.64
C THR A 304 -7.94 -1.74 -3.84
N ASN A 305 -8.19 -2.87 -4.51
CA ASN A 305 -7.99 -4.22 -3.96
C ASN A 305 -6.48 -4.57 -3.86
N ALA A 306 -6.17 -5.81 -3.47
CA ALA A 306 -4.79 -6.30 -3.36
C ALA A 306 -4.02 -6.27 -4.70
N GLN A 307 -4.73 -6.32 -5.82
CA GLN A 307 -4.20 -6.25 -7.18
C GLN A 307 -4.08 -4.79 -7.69
N GLY A 308 -4.35 -3.81 -6.83
CA GLY A 308 -4.32 -2.39 -7.18
C GLY A 308 -5.48 -1.96 -8.08
N GLU A 309 -6.53 -2.78 -8.20
CA GLU A 309 -7.68 -2.51 -9.05
C GLU A 309 -8.80 -1.82 -8.30
N PHE A 310 -9.52 -0.93 -8.97
CA PHE A 310 -10.73 -0.29 -8.44
C PHE A 310 -11.87 -0.38 -9.45
N ALA A 311 -13.10 -0.29 -8.94
CA ALA A 311 -14.29 -0.08 -9.74
C ALA A 311 -15.18 0.93 -9.00
N LEU A 312 -15.54 2.00 -9.68
CA LEU A 312 -16.31 3.10 -9.15
C LEU A 312 -17.54 3.36 -10.04
N PRO A 313 -18.76 3.15 -9.53
CA PRO A 313 -19.97 3.54 -10.24
C PRO A 313 -20.07 5.07 -10.32
N VAL A 314 -20.49 5.58 -11.47
CA VAL A 314 -20.60 7.00 -11.75
C VAL A 314 -21.99 7.33 -12.27
N VAL A 315 -22.73 8.12 -11.48
CA VAL A 315 -23.97 8.78 -11.92
C VAL A 315 -23.62 10.11 -12.58
N ARG A 316 -24.25 10.37 -13.74
CA ARG A 316 -23.98 11.42 -14.75
C ARG A 316 -22.73 11.13 -15.58
N ALA A 317 -22.95 10.52 -16.75
CA ALA A 317 -21.93 10.38 -17.79
C ALA A 317 -21.34 11.76 -18.18
N GLY A 318 -20.07 11.80 -18.54
CA GLY A 318 -19.34 13.03 -18.87
C GLY A 318 -17.91 13.06 -18.35
N ASN A 319 -17.32 14.25 -18.33
CA ASN A 319 -15.95 14.46 -17.85
C ASN A 319 -15.94 14.66 -16.32
N HIS A 320 -15.02 13.96 -15.66
CA HIS A 320 -14.79 14.03 -14.23
C HIS A 320 -13.30 14.15 -13.93
N THR A 321 -12.95 14.65 -12.75
CA THR A 321 -11.56 14.62 -12.24
C THR A 321 -11.45 13.52 -11.19
N LEU A 322 -10.68 12.48 -11.48
CA LEU A 322 -10.37 11.43 -10.53
C LEU A 322 -9.10 11.78 -9.76
N GLU A 323 -9.18 11.82 -8.43
CA GLU A 323 -8.05 11.99 -7.53
C GLU A 323 -7.62 10.63 -6.96
N ALA A 324 -6.32 10.35 -6.93
CA ALA A 324 -5.76 9.14 -6.32
C ALA A 324 -4.74 9.49 -5.23
N LYS A 325 -4.88 8.82 -4.08
CA LYS A 325 -4.05 9.01 -2.88
C LYS A 325 -3.57 7.67 -2.32
N ALA A 326 -2.29 7.56 -2.04
CA ALA A 326 -1.70 6.44 -1.32
C ALA A 326 -0.66 6.94 -0.31
N LEU A 327 -0.49 6.23 0.80
CA LEU A 327 0.45 6.63 1.86
C LEU A 327 1.87 6.67 1.32
N GLY A 328 2.56 7.80 1.53
CA GLY A 328 3.92 8.00 1.05
C GLY A 328 4.04 8.22 -0.46
N PHE A 329 2.93 8.52 -1.15
CA PHE A 329 2.90 8.93 -2.56
C PHE A 329 2.39 10.36 -2.71
N VAL A 330 2.71 11.00 -3.83
CA VAL A 330 2.13 12.28 -4.23
C VAL A 330 0.71 12.03 -4.72
N THR A 331 -0.22 12.92 -4.38
CA THR A 331 -1.61 12.86 -4.88
C THR A 331 -1.62 13.14 -6.37
N GLU A 332 -2.28 12.28 -7.15
CA GLU A 332 -2.44 12.45 -8.60
C GLU A 332 -3.89 12.79 -8.93
N MET A 333 -4.10 13.69 -9.90
CA MET A 333 -5.42 14.00 -10.45
C MET A 333 -5.43 13.74 -11.95
N GLN A 334 -6.44 13.01 -12.43
CA GLN A 334 -6.59 12.65 -13.85
C GLN A 334 -7.99 13.01 -14.33
N SER A 335 -8.09 13.72 -15.45
CA SER A 335 -9.36 13.91 -16.15
C SER A 335 -9.78 12.60 -16.82
N VAL A 336 -11.00 12.14 -16.54
CA VAL A 336 -11.58 10.90 -17.06
C VAL A 336 -12.96 11.17 -17.64
N THR A 337 -13.27 10.56 -18.79
CA THR A 337 -14.61 10.61 -19.38
C THR A 337 -15.32 9.30 -19.12
N VAL A 338 -16.53 9.37 -18.56
CA VAL A 338 -17.37 8.19 -18.32
C VAL A 338 -18.53 8.22 -19.29
N ALA A 339 -18.57 7.29 -20.22
CA ALA A 339 -19.72 7.08 -21.09
C ALA A 339 -20.87 6.37 -20.35
N ALA A 340 -22.10 6.72 -20.72
CA ALA A 340 -23.31 6.06 -20.24
C ALA A 340 -23.37 4.59 -20.67
N ASN A 341 -23.90 3.72 -19.83
CA ASN A 341 -23.99 2.26 -20.01
C ASN A 341 -22.66 1.58 -20.35
N ALA A 342 -21.52 2.18 -20.00
CA ALA A 342 -20.21 1.65 -20.33
C ALA A 342 -19.33 1.47 -19.09
N THR A 343 -18.42 0.50 -19.18
CA THR A 343 -17.26 0.42 -18.29
C THR A 343 -16.09 1.11 -18.99
N ASN A 344 -15.56 2.14 -18.35
CA ASN A 344 -14.43 2.93 -18.83
C ASN A 344 -13.22 2.55 -17.98
N SER A 345 -12.02 2.54 -18.57
CA SER A 345 -10.79 2.17 -17.87
C SER A 345 -9.91 3.39 -17.61
N ALA A 346 -9.39 3.51 -16.40
CA ALA A 346 -8.37 4.49 -16.03
C ALA A 346 -7.15 3.80 -15.42
N ALA A 347 -5.95 4.19 -15.86
CA ALA A 347 -4.70 3.75 -15.29
C ALA A 347 -4.02 4.96 -14.64
N LEU A 348 -3.80 4.89 -13.33
CA LEU A 348 -3.12 5.94 -12.57
C LEU A 348 -1.77 5.42 -12.09
N THR A 349 -0.78 6.30 -12.16
CA THR A 349 0.59 6.02 -11.73
C THR A 349 1.00 7.10 -10.74
N LEU A 350 1.05 6.74 -9.46
CA LEU A 350 1.39 7.67 -8.39
C LEU A 350 2.91 7.80 -8.26
N ALA A 351 3.40 9.03 -8.25
CA ALA A 351 4.81 9.29 -7.97
C ALA A 351 5.10 9.05 -6.48
N LYS A 352 6.18 8.33 -6.16
CA LYS A 352 6.62 8.12 -4.78
C LYS A 352 7.07 9.46 -4.18
N GLN A 353 6.74 9.73 -2.91
CA GLN A 353 7.29 10.90 -2.22
C GLN A 353 8.81 10.81 -2.17
N ARG A 354 9.47 11.95 -2.40
CA ARG A 354 10.93 12.03 -2.49
C ARG A 354 11.56 11.62 -1.15
N PRO A 355 12.49 10.64 -1.12
CA PRO A 355 13.19 10.27 0.10
C PRO A 355 14.42 11.14 0.33
N ASN A 356 14.97 11.11 1.55
CA ASN A 356 16.40 11.40 1.72
C ASN A 356 17.23 10.24 1.15
N ILE A 357 18.48 10.51 0.78
CA ILE A 357 19.37 9.50 0.23
C ILE A 357 20.70 9.53 0.97
N VAL A 358 21.14 8.38 1.47
CA VAL A 358 22.47 8.17 2.08
C VAL A 358 23.17 7.07 1.31
N MET A 359 24.26 7.42 0.61
CA MET A 359 25.11 6.48 -0.11
C MET A 359 26.41 6.29 0.65
N ILE A 360 26.61 5.09 1.18
CA ILE A 360 27.79 4.71 1.96
C ILE A 360 28.73 3.92 1.05
N VAL A 361 29.94 4.43 0.89
CA VAL A 361 30.99 3.82 0.08
C VAL A 361 32.17 3.49 0.99
N VAL A 362 32.62 2.24 0.95
CA VAL A 362 33.78 1.74 1.70
C VAL A 362 34.90 1.44 0.69
N ASP A 363 36.16 1.61 1.10
CA ASP A 363 37.34 1.61 0.21
C ASP A 363 38.23 0.40 0.50
N ASP A 364 38.40 -0.48 -0.49
CA ASP A 364 39.10 -1.78 -0.39
C ASP A 364 38.49 -2.77 0.63
N LEU A 365 37.17 -2.80 0.76
CA LEU A 365 36.49 -3.80 1.59
C LEU A 365 36.49 -5.17 0.91
N GLY A 366 37.05 -6.18 1.58
CA GLY A 366 36.95 -7.57 1.12
C GLY A 366 35.53 -8.12 1.21
N TYR A 367 35.17 -8.99 0.28
CA TYR A 367 33.81 -9.53 0.22
C TYR A 367 33.37 -10.24 1.51
N ALA A 368 34.25 -11.04 2.11
CA ALA A 368 34.01 -11.81 3.33
C ALA A 368 34.41 -11.07 4.62
N ASP A 369 34.46 -9.73 4.60
CA ASP A 369 34.82 -8.92 5.77
C ASP A 369 33.60 -8.33 6.49
N LEU A 370 32.38 -8.69 6.08
CA LEU A 370 31.13 -8.36 6.77
C LEU A 370 30.48 -9.60 7.38
N GLY A 371 29.83 -9.44 8.53
CA GLY A 371 29.11 -10.51 9.21
C GLY A 371 28.03 -11.14 8.30
N VAL A 372 27.25 -10.31 7.60
CA VAL A 372 26.23 -10.77 6.66
C VAL A 372 26.80 -11.46 5.40
N GLN A 373 28.10 -11.31 5.13
CA GLN A 373 28.83 -11.99 4.06
C GLN A 373 29.63 -13.20 4.56
N GLY A 374 29.47 -13.57 5.83
CA GLY A 374 30.10 -14.75 6.41
C GLY A 374 31.50 -14.51 6.97
N SER A 375 31.81 -13.28 7.39
CA SER A 375 33.12 -12.99 8.01
C SER A 375 33.41 -13.93 9.18
N PRO A 376 34.60 -14.57 9.21
CA PRO A 376 34.94 -15.51 10.26
C PRO A 376 35.32 -14.82 11.58
N ASP A 377 35.76 -13.56 11.53
CA ASP A 377 36.44 -12.88 12.62
C ASP A 377 35.97 -11.43 12.86
N ILE A 378 35.36 -10.76 11.88
CA ILE A 378 34.87 -9.37 11.99
C ILE A 378 33.37 -9.36 12.25
N LYS A 379 32.94 -8.50 13.19
CA LYS A 379 31.52 -8.28 13.50
C LYS A 379 31.10 -6.90 13.01
N THR A 380 30.04 -6.84 12.20
CA THR A 380 29.50 -5.60 11.63
C THR A 380 28.00 -5.46 11.85
N PRO A 381 27.51 -5.46 13.11
CA PRO A 381 26.07 -5.54 13.40
C PRO A 381 25.26 -4.37 12.83
N ASN A 382 25.83 -3.17 12.68
CA ASN A 382 25.11 -2.02 12.16
C ASN A 382 25.01 -2.05 10.63
N ILE A 383 26.08 -2.40 9.95
CA ILE A 383 26.08 -2.63 8.49
C ILE A 383 25.17 -3.81 8.16
N ASP A 384 25.27 -4.93 8.89
CA ASP A 384 24.40 -6.10 8.74
C ASP A 384 22.92 -5.74 8.94
N SER A 385 22.64 -4.72 9.75
CA SER A 385 21.28 -4.23 9.96
C SER A 385 20.64 -3.61 8.72
N ILE A 386 21.44 -3.08 7.78
CA ILE A 386 20.95 -2.57 6.48
C ILE A 386 20.38 -3.73 5.67
N ALA A 387 21.10 -4.85 5.59
CA ALA A 387 20.62 -6.06 4.94
C ALA A 387 19.39 -6.65 5.67
N LYS A 388 19.43 -6.71 7.01
CA LYS A 388 18.30 -7.23 7.82
C LYS A 388 17.02 -6.42 7.62
N ASN A 389 17.11 -5.11 7.47
CA ASN A 389 15.97 -4.22 7.33
C ASN A 389 15.70 -3.83 5.86
N GLY A 390 16.34 -4.50 4.91
CA GLY A 390 16.24 -4.18 3.49
C GLY A 390 16.58 -5.37 2.60
N VAL A 391 17.29 -5.08 1.52
CA VAL A 391 17.68 -6.04 0.49
C VAL A 391 19.20 -6.11 0.39
N ARG A 392 19.76 -7.31 0.40
CA ARG A 392 21.19 -7.56 0.13
C ARG A 392 21.35 -8.32 -1.18
N PHE A 393 22.34 -7.93 -1.98
CA PHE A 393 22.71 -8.62 -3.21
C PHE A 393 23.87 -9.58 -2.97
N THR A 394 23.78 -10.79 -3.51
CA THR A 394 24.88 -11.77 -3.49
C THR A 394 25.71 -11.79 -4.77
N TYR A 395 25.27 -11.06 -5.80
CA TYR A 395 25.97 -10.87 -7.07
C TYR A 395 25.97 -9.38 -7.43
N ALA A 396 26.77 -8.60 -6.72
CA ALA A 396 26.90 -7.17 -6.95
C ALA A 396 28.31 -6.83 -7.42
N TYR A 397 28.38 -6.04 -8.49
CA TYR A 397 29.62 -5.75 -9.17
C TYR A 397 29.95 -4.26 -9.19
N VAL A 398 31.23 -3.94 -9.11
CA VAL A 398 31.77 -2.64 -9.55
C VAL A 398 32.22 -2.71 -11.00
N THR A 399 32.40 -1.58 -11.65
CA THR A 399 32.75 -1.50 -13.08
C THR A 399 34.24 -1.54 -13.35
N ALA A 400 35.07 -1.44 -12.30
CA ALA A 400 36.53 -1.44 -12.37
C ALA A 400 37.11 -2.04 -11.09
N PRO A 401 38.28 -2.70 -11.17
CA PRO A 401 38.95 -3.26 -9.99
C PRO A 401 39.80 -2.21 -9.25
N VAL A 402 39.54 -0.92 -9.48
CA VAL A 402 40.24 0.22 -8.85
C VAL A 402 39.29 1.39 -8.55
N CYS A 403 39.61 2.11 -7.48
CA CYS A 403 38.71 3.07 -6.86
C CYS A 403 38.32 4.27 -7.74
N ASN A 404 39.25 4.96 -8.42
CA ASN A 404 38.92 6.15 -9.23
C ASN A 404 37.94 5.82 -10.38
N ALA A 405 38.25 4.75 -11.13
CA ALA A 405 37.45 4.28 -12.26
C ALA A 405 36.05 3.83 -11.82
N SER A 406 35.96 3.08 -10.72
CA SER A 406 34.67 2.63 -10.15
C SER A 406 33.83 3.79 -9.61
N ARG A 407 34.44 4.74 -8.89
CA ARG A 407 33.77 5.95 -8.38
C ARG A 407 33.26 6.84 -9.52
N ALA A 408 34.06 7.00 -10.57
CA ALA A 408 33.66 7.73 -11.77
C ALA A 408 32.40 7.12 -12.40
N ALA A 409 32.36 5.80 -12.50
CA ALA A 409 31.23 5.08 -13.08
C ALA A 409 29.98 5.16 -12.18
N LEU A 410 30.13 4.97 -10.86
CA LEU A 410 29.05 5.13 -9.89
C LEU A 410 28.39 6.51 -10.01
N LEU A 411 29.20 7.57 -10.08
CA LEU A 411 28.68 8.93 -10.08
C LEU A 411 28.17 9.42 -11.42
N THR A 412 28.40 8.68 -12.51
CA THR A 412 27.90 9.03 -13.85
C THR A 412 26.82 8.07 -14.36
N GLY A 413 26.69 6.88 -13.75
CA GLY A 413 25.79 5.83 -14.22
C GLY A 413 26.22 5.23 -15.56
N ARG A 414 27.50 5.40 -15.91
CA ARG A 414 28.07 5.02 -17.22
C ARG A 414 29.37 4.26 -17.04
N TYR A 415 29.63 3.31 -17.92
CA TYR A 415 30.93 2.65 -17.99
C TYR A 415 32.04 3.68 -18.24
N GLN A 416 33.02 3.70 -17.35
CA GLN A 416 34.08 4.70 -17.32
C GLN A 416 34.98 4.72 -18.57
N GLN A 417 35.02 3.60 -19.29
CA GLN A 417 35.69 3.45 -20.57
C GLN A 417 35.11 4.39 -21.62
N ARG A 418 33.81 4.70 -21.57
CA ARG A 418 33.13 5.58 -22.55
C ARG A 418 33.67 7.01 -22.53
N PHE A 419 34.29 7.42 -21.42
CA PHE A 419 34.85 8.75 -21.23
C PHE A 419 36.32 8.71 -20.75
N GLY A 420 37.00 7.57 -20.89
CA GLY A 420 38.46 7.45 -20.77
C GLY A 420 39.03 7.36 -19.35
N VAL A 421 38.23 7.13 -18.30
CA VAL A 421 38.75 7.00 -16.91
C VAL A 421 38.96 5.52 -16.56
N GLU A 422 39.92 4.86 -17.21
CA GLU A 422 40.14 3.42 -17.07
C GLU A 422 41.25 3.04 -16.11
N LEU A 423 42.31 3.85 -16.03
CA LEU A 423 43.51 3.56 -15.25
C LEU A 423 43.57 4.38 -13.97
N LEU A 424 44.24 3.86 -12.95
CA LEU A 424 44.49 4.59 -11.71
C LEU A 424 45.30 5.89 -11.93
N THR A 425 46.12 5.93 -12.98
CA THR A 425 46.90 7.11 -13.39
C THR A 425 46.05 8.23 -13.99
N HIS A 426 44.78 7.96 -14.34
CA HIS A 426 43.87 8.97 -14.88
C HIS A 426 43.27 9.81 -13.74
N PRO A 427 43.62 11.10 -13.64
CA PRO A 427 43.42 11.84 -12.39
C PRO A 427 42.04 12.48 -12.23
N ASN A 428 41.32 12.72 -13.32
CA ASN A 428 40.16 13.60 -13.33
C ASN A 428 38.95 12.98 -14.03
N LEU A 429 37.77 13.08 -13.43
CA LEU A 429 36.52 12.80 -14.14
C LEU A 429 36.20 13.95 -15.12
N PRO A 430 36.07 13.69 -16.44
CA PRO A 430 35.74 14.73 -17.41
C PRO A 430 34.50 15.53 -17.00
N VAL A 431 34.57 16.86 -17.13
CA VAL A 431 33.50 17.78 -16.73
C VAL A 431 32.28 17.72 -17.65
N ILE A 432 32.41 17.09 -18.83
CA ILE A 432 31.30 16.85 -19.75
C ILE A 432 30.33 15.79 -19.21
N GLU A 433 30.80 14.92 -18.31
CA GLU A 433 29.96 13.92 -17.67
C GLU A 433 29.18 14.55 -16.51
N THR A 434 27.85 14.48 -16.60
CA THR A 434 26.94 14.99 -15.57
C THR A 434 26.80 13.97 -14.44
N MET A 435 27.13 14.36 -13.22
CA MET A 435 27.06 13.47 -12.08
C MET A 435 25.69 13.37 -11.41
N LEU A 436 25.53 12.32 -10.62
CA LEU A 436 24.35 12.07 -9.80
C LEU A 436 24.06 13.26 -8.89
N SER A 437 25.07 13.77 -8.19
CA SER A 437 25.00 14.96 -7.33
C SER A 437 24.46 16.17 -8.09
N GLU A 438 24.93 16.44 -9.31
CA GLU A 438 24.46 17.55 -10.15
C GLU A 438 22.98 17.37 -10.51
N ARG A 439 22.57 16.16 -10.90
CA ARG A 439 21.17 15.85 -11.21
C ARG A 439 20.26 15.94 -9.98
N LEU A 440 20.72 15.50 -8.81
CA LEU A 440 19.95 15.60 -7.57
C LEU A 440 19.80 17.06 -7.13
N LYS A 441 20.86 17.86 -7.30
CA LYS A 441 20.83 19.30 -7.02
C LYS A 441 19.81 20.03 -7.89
N THR A 442 19.65 19.70 -9.17
CA THR A 442 18.58 20.28 -10.01
C THR A 442 17.17 19.88 -9.57
N LEU A 443 17.03 18.76 -8.85
CA LEU A 443 15.77 18.33 -8.23
C LEU A 443 15.52 18.98 -6.85
N GLY A 444 16.42 19.84 -6.38
CA GLY A 444 16.29 20.60 -5.13
C GLY A 444 16.87 19.90 -3.89
N TYR A 445 17.66 18.84 -4.06
CA TYR A 445 18.33 18.17 -2.95
C TYR A 445 19.46 19.03 -2.39
N ALA A 446 19.59 19.07 -1.06
CA ALA A 446 20.84 19.46 -0.42
C ALA A 446 21.85 18.33 -0.61
N THR A 447 23.06 18.64 -1.05
CA THR A 447 24.04 17.62 -1.46
C THR A 447 25.33 17.74 -0.65
N SER A 448 25.81 16.63 -0.08
CA SER A 448 27.07 16.59 0.67
C SER A 448 27.89 15.37 0.31
N LEU A 449 29.20 15.58 0.16
CA LEU A 449 30.20 14.52 0.11
C LEU A 449 31.03 14.58 1.38
N VAL A 450 31.10 13.48 2.10
CA VAL A 450 31.96 13.33 3.27
C VAL A 450 32.96 12.19 3.00
N GLY A 451 34.24 12.51 3.00
CA GLY A 451 35.34 11.56 2.88
C GLY A 451 36.10 11.62 1.54
N LYS A 452 36.47 10.45 1.01
CA LYS A 452 37.35 10.32 -0.17
C LYS A 452 36.66 10.78 -1.45
N TRP A 453 37.30 11.68 -2.20
CA TRP A 453 36.84 12.11 -3.52
C TRP A 453 37.44 11.29 -4.67
N HIS A 454 38.76 11.43 -4.90
CA HIS A 454 39.54 10.69 -5.89
C HIS A 454 39.09 10.85 -7.36
N LEU A 455 38.51 12.00 -7.73
CA LEU A 455 38.05 12.30 -9.09
C LEU A 455 38.54 13.65 -9.63
N GLY A 456 39.60 14.17 -9.02
CA GLY A 456 40.34 15.36 -9.42
C GLY A 456 40.45 16.40 -8.32
N SER A 457 41.60 17.06 -8.24
CA SER A 457 42.00 17.86 -7.07
C SER A 457 42.04 19.37 -7.30
N THR A 458 41.66 19.86 -8.48
CA THR A 458 41.79 21.27 -8.85
C THR A 458 40.63 21.79 -9.70
N GLY A 459 40.43 23.11 -9.68
CA GLY A 459 39.55 23.82 -10.61
C GLY A 459 38.13 23.25 -10.69
N GLN A 460 37.71 22.88 -11.91
CA GLN A 460 36.37 22.35 -12.20
C GLN A 460 36.14 20.92 -11.69
N PHE A 461 37.19 20.23 -11.23
CA PHE A 461 37.10 18.86 -10.74
C PHE A 461 36.80 18.77 -9.24
N LEU A 462 36.79 19.90 -8.53
CA LEU A 462 36.48 19.93 -7.10
C LEU A 462 35.00 19.55 -6.83
N PRO A 463 34.69 18.85 -5.72
CA PRO A 463 33.33 18.40 -5.41
C PRO A 463 32.26 19.50 -5.52
N GLN A 464 32.57 20.74 -5.13
CA GLN A 464 31.62 21.86 -5.14
C GLN A 464 31.28 22.35 -6.54
N ARG A 465 32.13 22.07 -7.52
CA ARG A 465 31.88 22.32 -8.96
C ARG A 465 31.17 21.16 -9.63
N ARG A 466 30.95 20.10 -8.87
CA ARG A 466 30.55 18.77 -9.28
C ARG A 466 29.29 18.34 -8.52
N GLY A 467 28.41 19.31 -8.28
CA GLY A 467 27.08 19.09 -7.75
C GLY A 467 26.96 18.92 -6.24
N TYR A 468 28.05 19.04 -5.47
CA TYR A 468 27.97 19.03 -3.99
C TYR A 468 27.87 20.45 -3.42
N ASP A 469 26.93 20.68 -2.51
CA ASP A 469 26.84 21.94 -1.75
C ASP A 469 27.87 22.00 -0.63
N GLU A 470 28.07 20.85 0.04
CA GLU A 470 28.99 20.69 1.17
C GLU A 470 30.02 19.59 0.86
N PHE A 471 31.24 19.79 1.32
CA PHE A 471 32.31 18.80 1.25
C PHE A 471 33.11 18.82 2.54
N PHE A 472 33.37 17.64 3.10
CA PHE A 472 34.36 17.47 4.14
C PHE A 472 35.18 16.21 3.85
N GLY A 473 36.49 16.34 3.60
CA GLY A 473 37.31 15.18 3.27
C GLY A 473 38.58 15.53 2.51
N PHE A 474 39.13 14.57 1.79
CA PHE A 474 40.38 14.74 1.03
C PHE A 474 40.18 14.42 -0.45
N LEU A 475 40.97 15.08 -1.30
CA LEU A 475 40.84 15.01 -2.76
C LEU A 475 41.62 13.85 -3.40
N PRO A 476 42.85 13.52 -2.96
CA PRO A 476 43.66 12.42 -3.51
C PRO A 476 43.14 11.02 -3.20
N ALA A 477 43.91 10.01 -3.63
CA ALA A 477 43.57 8.59 -3.46
C ALA A 477 43.64 8.10 -2.01
N LEU A 478 44.55 8.64 -1.21
CA LEU A 478 44.96 8.11 0.10
C LEU A 478 45.06 9.24 1.12
N HIS A 479 44.85 8.90 2.39
CA HIS A 479 45.11 9.79 3.52
C HIS A 479 45.40 8.96 4.78
N SER A 480 46.21 9.49 5.70
CA SER A 480 46.42 8.86 7.02
C SER A 480 45.19 9.06 7.89
N TYR A 481 44.90 8.10 8.77
CA TYR A 481 43.74 8.22 9.65
C TYR A 481 44.02 9.01 10.92
N THR A 482 45.30 9.17 11.29
CA THR A 482 45.75 9.80 12.54
C THR A 482 46.77 10.91 12.33
N VAL A 483 47.21 11.16 11.09
CA VAL A 483 48.14 12.24 10.75
C VAL A 483 47.47 13.15 9.72
N TRP A 484 46.96 14.28 10.21
CA TRP A 484 46.09 15.18 9.44
C TRP A 484 46.82 16.32 8.72
N ASP A 485 47.97 16.72 9.24
CA ASP A 485 48.83 17.72 8.59
C ASP A 485 49.77 17.03 7.60
N GLN A 486 49.24 16.73 6.40
CA GLN A 486 50.03 16.20 5.29
C GLN A 486 50.24 17.31 4.25
N PRO A 487 51.48 17.81 4.09
CA PRO A 487 51.78 18.78 3.04
C PRO A 487 51.32 18.29 1.66
N GLY A 488 50.45 19.06 1.00
CA GLY A 488 49.88 18.71 -0.31
C GLY A 488 48.69 17.76 -0.30
N ASN A 489 48.26 17.27 0.87
CA ASN A 489 47.09 16.40 1.02
C ASN A 489 46.29 16.72 2.29
N PRO A 490 45.78 17.96 2.47
CA PRO A 490 45.04 18.31 3.68
C PRO A 490 43.61 17.76 3.66
N ILE A 491 42.97 17.76 4.84
CA ILE A 491 41.52 17.69 4.94
C ILE A 491 40.92 19.04 4.58
N TYR A 492 39.88 19.02 3.75
CA TYR A 492 39.14 20.19 3.32
C TYR A 492 37.76 20.25 3.98
N ARG A 493 37.33 21.46 4.31
CA ARG A 493 35.92 21.82 4.48
C ARG A 493 35.56 22.84 3.38
N GLY A 494 34.69 22.44 2.47
CA GLY A 494 34.51 23.19 1.23
C GLY A 494 35.83 23.23 0.45
N THR A 495 36.33 24.43 0.16
CA THR A 495 37.63 24.63 -0.50
C THR A 495 38.76 24.99 0.47
N GLN A 496 38.46 25.07 1.78
CA GLN A 496 39.42 25.51 2.80
C GLN A 496 40.07 24.29 3.46
N SER A 497 41.39 24.31 3.56
CA SER A 497 42.13 23.34 4.38
C SER A 497 41.76 23.55 5.86
N VAL A 498 41.53 22.46 6.58
CA VAL A 498 41.22 22.46 8.01
C VAL A 498 42.12 21.49 8.77
N THR A 499 42.47 21.86 10.00
CA THR A 499 43.12 20.94 10.93
C THR A 499 42.05 20.02 11.53
N GLU A 500 42.11 18.74 11.18
CA GLU A 500 41.37 17.68 11.86
C GLU A 500 42.28 17.05 12.93
N SER A 501 41.71 16.57 14.03
CA SER A 501 42.46 15.97 15.15
C SER A 501 41.82 14.70 15.70
N THR A 502 40.71 14.27 15.11
CA THR A 502 40.01 13.02 15.42
C THR A 502 40.33 11.96 14.38
N TYR A 503 40.28 10.69 14.78
CA TYR A 503 40.44 9.57 13.87
C TYR A 503 39.50 9.72 12.66
N LEU A 504 40.04 9.63 11.44
CA LEU A 504 39.35 10.15 10.26
C LEU A 504 38.00 9.48 9.98
N THR A 505 37.84 8.18 10.28
CA THR A 505 36.56 7.48 10.19
C THR A 505 35.51 8.06 11.14
N ASP A 506 35.90 8.43 12.37
CA ASP A 506 35.02 9.10 13.32
C ASP A 506 34.72 10.54 12.91
N ALA A 507 35.70 11.25 12.33
CA ALA A 507 35.48 12.59 11.77
C ALA A 507 34.42 12.55 10.66
N PHE A 508 34.54 11.64 9.69
CA PHE A 508 33.56 11.49 8.62
C PHE A 508 32.18 11.11 9.16
N THR A 509 32.13 10.26 10.18
CA THR A 509 30.88 9.92 10.86
C THR A 509 30.24 11.15 11.51
N ARG A 510 31.03 11.96 12.23
CA ARG A 510 30.54 13.19 12.88
C ARG A 510 29.93 14.15 11.86
N GLU A 511 30.61 14.39 10.75
CA GLU A 511 30.14 15.32 9.70
C GLU A 511 28.90 14.79 8.97
N ALA A 512 28.82 13.48 8.75
CA ALA A 512 27.62 12.84 8.19
C ALA A 512 26.40 13.03 9.10
N VAL A 513 26.56 12.78 10.41
CA VAL A 513 25.49 12.95 11.40
C VAL A 513 25.07 14.42 11.51
N ASP A 514 26.03 15.34 11.57
CA ASP A 514 25.78 16.78 11.60
C ASP A 514 25.02 17.26 10.35
N PHE A 515 25.41 16.79 9.16
CA PHE A 515 24.70 17.12 7.92
C PHE A 515 23.25 16.66 7.94
N ILE A 516 22.98 15.42 8.35
CA ILE A 516 21.62 14.88 8.46
C ILE A 516 20.78 15.74 9.42
N GLU A 517 21.34 16.12 10.57
CA GLU A 517 20.65 16.95 11.56
C GLU A 517 20.31 18.35 11.03
N ARG A 518 21.28 19.01 10.37
CA ARG A 518 21.06 20.32 9.77
C ARG A 518 20.09 20.31 8.59
N LYS A 519 19.99 19.20 7.85
CA LYS A 519 19.13 19.07 6.66
C LYS A 519 17.82 18.34 6.89
N GLN A 520 17.46 17.99 8.13
CA GLN A 520 16.25 17.20 8.42
C GLN A 520 14.93 17.73 7.83
N GLY A 521 14.83 19.05 7.56
CA GLY A 521 13.67 19.70 6.95
C GLY A 521 13.69 19.79 5.43
N GLN A 522 14.72 19.27 4.76
CA GLN A 522 14.90 19.32 3.31
C GLN A 522 15.34 17.94 2.80
N ALA A 523 14.87 17.53 1.61
CA ALA A 523 15.40 16.34 0.97
C ALA A 523 16.92 16.47 0.74
N PHE A 524 17.70 15.49 1.18
CA PHE A 524 19.15 15.53 1.07
C PHE A 524 19.75 14.28 0.43
N TYR A 525 20.92 14.47 -0.19
CA TYR A 525 21.80 13.42 -0.68
C TYR A 525 23.14 13.54 0.05
N LEU A 526 23.45 12.52 0.84
CA LEU A 526 24.73 12.38 1.52
C LEU A 526 25.49 11.22 0.88
N GLN A 527 26.63 11.50 0.26
CA GLN A 527 27.62 10.48 -0.06
C GLN A 527 28.65 10.41 1.08
N LEU A 528 28.62 9.35 1.86
CA LEU A 528 29.58 9.05 2.91
C LEU A 528 30.61 8.04 2.38
N SER A 529 31.73 8.56 1.89
CA SER A 529 32.81 7.80 1.27
C SER A 529 33.97 7.61 2.24
N PHE A 530 33.89 6.57 3.06
CA PHE A 530 35.00 6.21 3.92
C PHE A 530 36.23 5.83 3.08
N ASN A 531 37.41 6.18 3.58
CA ASN A 531 38.67 5.63 3.09
C ASN A 531 39.03 4.33 3.81
N ALA A 532 38.41 4.03 4.96
CA ALA A 532 38.55 2.72 5.60
C ALA A 532 37.88 1.63 4.76
N PRO A 533 38.41 0.39 4.76
CA PRO A 533 39.62 -0.05 5.46
C PRO A 533 40.93 0.03 4.62
N HIS A 534 41.02 0.88 3.59
CA HIS A 534 42.24 1.06 2.78
C HIS A 534 43.47 1.36 3.65
N SER A 535 44.66 0.92 3.20
CA SER A 535 45.94 1.29 3.80
C SER A 535 46.14 2.82 3.88
N PRO A 536 46.95 3.33 4.84
CA PRO A 536 47.72 2.59 5.83
C PRO A 536 46.84 1.97 6.94
N LEU A 537 47.20 0.78 7.42
CA LEU A 537 46.50 0.11 8.52
C LEU A 537 46.72 0.85 9.84
N GLN A 538 45.74 1.65 10.25
CA GLN A 538 45.79 2.50 11.44
C GLN A 538 44.45 2.50 12.14
N ALA A 539 44.44 2.14 13.42
CA ALA A 539 43.23 2.18 14.25
C ALA A 539 43.55 2.65 15.67
N PRO A 540 42.69 3.46 16.30
CA PRO A 540 42.80 3.81 17.72
C PRO A 540 42.76 2.60 18.66
N ALA A 541 43.35 2.75 19.84
CA ALA A 541 43.44 1.69 20.85
C ALA A 541 42.07 1.11 21.26
N GLU A 542 41.02 1.94 21.28
CA GLU A 542 39.66 1.51 21.63
C GLU A 542 39.11 0.45 20.66
N TYR A 543 39.34 0.62 19.35
CA TYR A 543 38.90 -0.34 18.34
C TYR A 543 39.82 -1.57 18.29
N LEU A 544 41.13 -1.39 18.50
CA LEU A 544 42.08 -2.51 18.60
C LEU A 544 41.72 -3.44 19.77
N THR A 545 41.33 -2.88 20.92
CA THR A 545 40.94 -3.64 22.10
C THR A 545 39.69 -4.49 21.85
N ARG A 546 38.71 -3.96 21.09
CA ARG A 546 37.49 -4.68 20.71
C ARG A 546 37.74 -5.86 19.76
N ASN A 547 38.92 -5.91 19.13
CA ASN A 547 39.32 -6.94 18.17
C ASN A 547 40.49 -7.80 18.65
N GLN A 548 40.75 -7.83 19.96
CA GLN A 548 41.88 -8.56 20.56
C GLN A 548 41.86 -10.09 20.36
N HIS A 549 40.70 -10.66 19.99
CA HIS A 549 40.58 -12.08 19.63
C HIS A 549 41.33 -12.43 18.33
N ILE A 550 41.63 -11.43 17.49
CA ILE A 550 42.44 -11.60 16.27
C ILE A 550 43.91 -11.43 16.65
N THR A 551 44.69 -12.50 16.49
CA THR A 551 46.10 -12.54 16.90
C THR A 551 47.03 -11.90 15.88
N ASN A 552 46.73 -12.01 14.58
CA ASN A 552 47.50 -11.34 13.54
C ASN A 552 47.32 -9.82 13.65
N THR A 553 48.42 -9.09 13.86
CA THR A 553 48.39 -7.65 14.11
C THR A 553 47.75 -6.85 12.97
N ASN A 554 48.10 -7.13 11.71
CA ASN A 554 47.57 -6.38 10.57
C ASN A 554 46.07 -6.66 10.39
N ARG A 555 45.67 -7.93 10.48
CA ARG A 555 44.24 -8.32 10.42
C ARG A 555 43.43 -7.72 11.58
N ARG A 556 44.00 -7.67 12.78
CA ARG A 556 43.38 -7.01 13.94
C ARG A 556 43.20 -5.52 13.70
N THR A 557 44.20 -4.84 13.12
CA THR A 557 44.09 -3.42 12.79
C THR A 557 43.05 -3.19 11.70
N PHE A 558 43.01 -4.02 10.65
CA PHE A 558 41.96 -3.99 9.63
C PHE A 558 40.56 -4.17 10.25
N ALA A 559 40.38 -5.19 11.09
CA ALA A 559 39.12 -5.45 11.79
C ALA A 559 38.71 -4.28 12.72
N ALA A 560 39.68 -3.63 13.36
CA ALA A 560 39.47 -2.43 14.16
C ALA A 560 39.01 -1.24 13.30
N MET A 561 39.58 -1.04 12.11
CA MET A 561 39.12 -0.03 11.15
C MET A 561 37.67 -0.32 10.71
N MET A 562 37.35 -1.58 10.41
CA MET A 562 35.98 -2.00 10.06
C MET A 562 35.00 -1.83 11.22
N THR A 563 35.43 -2.06 12.46
CA THR A 563 34.63 -1.81 13.65
C THR A 563 34.26 -0.32 13.77
N ALA A 564 35.19 0.58 13.44
CA ALA A 564 34.92 2.02 13.42
C ALA A 564 33.96 2.43 12.29
N VAL A 565 34.07 1.82 11.10
CA VAL A 565 33.11 2.02 10.01
C VAL A 565 31.72 1.55 10.44
N ASP A 566 31.60 0.36 11.03
CA ASP A 566 30.32 -0.17 11.51
C ASP A 566 29.67 0.72 12.57
N ASP A 567 30.42 1.17 13.57
CA ASP A 567 29.94 2.13 14.57
C ASP A 567 29.48 3.45 13.90
N GLY A 568 30.21 3.91 12.88
CA GLY A 568 29.86 5.09 12.11
C GLY A 568 28.54 4.95 11.37
N VAL A 569 28.34 3.83 10.68
CA VAL A 569 27.06 3.46 10.06
C VAL A 569 25.96 3.40 11.11
N GLY A 570 26.22 2.80 12.28
CA GLY A 570 25.29 2.76 13.40
C GLY A 570 24.84 4.14 13.86
N LYS A 571 25.76 5.09 14.00
CA LYS A 571 25.47 6.49 14.37
C LYS A 571 24.62 7.20 13.31
N VAL A 572 24.91 6.99 12.02
CA VAL A 572 24.10 7.53 10.91
C VAL A 572 22.68 6.99 10.95
N LEU A 573 22.51 5.67 11.03
CA LEU A 573 21.19 5.03 11.09
C LEU A 573 20.42 5.43 12.36
N ALA A 574 21.11 5.57 13.49
CA ALA A 574 20.51 6.05 14.73
C ALA A 574 20.01 7.50 14.61
N LYS A 575 20.79 8.40 13.98
CA LYS A 575 20.36 9.78 13.76
C LYS A 575 19.14 9.87 12.84
N LEU A 576 19.10 9.08 11.77
CA LEU A 576 17.91 8.99 10.90
C LEU A 576 16.66 8.56 11.70
N ARG A 577 16.81 7.61 12.63
CA ARG A 577 15.71 7.15 13.49
C ARG A 577 15.28 8.20 14.51
N GLU A 578 16.24 8.83 15.18
CA GLU A 578 16.05 9.91 16.15
C GLU A 578 15.21 11.05 15.54
N LEU A 579 15.54 11.43 14.31
CA LEU A 579 14.85 12.51 13.58
C LEU A 579 13.60 12.04 12.81
N LYS A 580 13.19 10.78 12.97
CA LYS A 580 12.03 10.18 12.28
C LYS A 580 12.12 10.21 10.75
N LEU A 581 13.35 10.17 10.21
CA LEU A 581 13.64 10.14 8.78
C LEU A 581 13.83 8.72 8.24
N GLU A 582 14.05 7.72 9.10
CA GLU A 582 14.39 6.34 8.74
C GLU A 582 13.39 5.69 7.76
N GLU A 583 12.09 5.99 7.91
CA GLU A 583 11.03 5.47 7.04
C GLU A 583 11.03 6.09 5.62
N ASN A 584 11.55 7.30 5.48
CA ASN A 584 11.63 8.05 4.21
C ASN A 584 13.07 8.34 3.80
N THR A 585 13.99 7.42 4.07
CA THR A 585 15.39 7.51 3.64
C THR A 585 15.81 6.23 2.93
N LEU A 586 16.32 6.39 1.71
CA LEU A 586 17.01 5.33 0.98
C LEU A 586 18.49 5.30 1.41
N VAL A 587 18.88 4.23 2.09
CA VAL A 587 20.27 3.96 2.46
C VAL A 587 20.83 2.93 1.50
N LEU A 588 21.94 3.26 0.84
CA LEU A 588 22.70 2.39 -0.04
C LEU A 588 24.07 2.15 0.58
N PHE A 589 24.58 0.92 0.50
CA PHE A 589 25.92 0.57 0.94
C PHE A 589 26.60 -0.27 -0.13
N HIS A 590 27.87 0.04 -0.44
CA HIS A 590 28.73 -0.80 -1.26
C HIS A 590 30.23 -0.54 -1.01
N SER A 591 31.09 -1.44 -1.52
CA SER A 591 32.53 -1.17 -1.69
C SER A 591 32.81 -0.55 -3.07
N ASP A 592 33.87 0.24 -3.20
CA ASP A 592 34.30 0.80 -4.50
C ASP A 592 35.06 -0.22 -5.36
N ASN A 593 35.72 -1.20 -4.76
CA ASN A 593 36.31 -2.37 -5.41
C ASN A 593 36.45 -3.54 -4.43
N GLY A 594 36.90 -4.69 -4.92
CA GLY A 594 37.29 -5.81 -4.08
C GLY A 594 38.49 -5.47 -3.18
N GLY A 595 38.71 -6.27 -2.14
CA GLY A 595 39.79 -6.07 -1.19
C GLY A 595 41.17 -6.31 -1.80
N ASP A 596 42.21 -5.79 -1.14
CA ASP A 596 43.64 -6.05 -1.42
C ASP A 596 44.26 -6.86 -0.26
N PRO A 597 44.11 -8.20 -0.22
CA PRO A 597 44.64 -9.05 0.83
C PRO A 597 46.15 -8.86 1.09
N SER A 598 46.91 -8.50 0.05
CA SER A 598 48.35 -8.29 0.13
C SER A 598 48.74 -7.02 0.89
N ASP A 599 47.91 -5.96 0.80
CA ASP A 599 48.15 -4.66 1.41
C ASP A 599 47.40 -4.49 2.74
N ASN A 600 46.09 -4.80 2.76
CA ASN A 600 45.22 -4.50 3.90
C ASN A 600 44.71 -5.74 4.66
N THR A 601 45.08 -6.96 4.26
CA THR A 601 44.63 -8.22 4.88
C THR A 601 43.13 -8.52 4.80
N SER A 602 42.42 -7.87 3.87
CA SER A 602 41.03 -8.18 3.54
C SER A 602 40.84 -9.63 3.07
N LEU A 603 39.59 -10.11 3.16
CA LEU A 603 39.21 -11.45 2.70
C LEU A 603 38.20 -11.36 1.55
N ASN A 604 38.59 -11.83 0.37
CA ASN A 604 37.71 -11.90 -0.80
C ASN A 604 37.03 -13.27 -0.95
N THR A 605 37.23 -14.21 -0.02
CA THR A 605 36.66 -15.56 -0.11
C THR A 605 35.14 -15.55 -0.30
N PRO A 606 34.55 -16.46 -1.10
CA PRO A 606 35.20 -17.58 -1.79
C PRO A 606 35.84 -17.20 -3.13
N PHE A 607 35.82 -15.93 -3.51
CA PHE A 607 36.26 -15.46 -4.82
C PHE A 607 37.78 -15.43 -4.96
N ASN A 608 38.26 -15.66 -6.17
CA ASN A 608 39.67 -15.56 -6.52
C ASN A 608 40.05 -14.13 -6.90
N GLY A 609 41.32 -13.79 -6.72
CA GLY A 609 41.87 -12.48 -7.04
C GLY A 609 41.51 -11.37 -6.06
N GLU A 610 41.92 -10.17 -6.44
CA GLU A 610 41.96 -8.99 -5.57
C GLU A 610 41.88 -7.69 -6.38
N LYS A 611 41.95 -6.55 -5.70
CA LYS A 611 42.13 -5.23 -6.31
C LYS A 611 43.16 -5.28 -7.47
N PHE A 612 42.91 -4.47 -8.51
CA PHE A 612 43.63 -4.47 -9.80
C PHE A 612 43.38 -5.66 -10.74
N GLN A 613 42.62 -6.68 -10.34
CA GLN A 613 42.34 -7.85 -11.17
C GLN A 613 40.83 -7.96 -11.51
N LEU A 614 40.51 -8.44 -12.71
CA LEU A 614 39.12 -8.68 -13.13
C LEU A 614 38.56 -10.06 -12.73
N TYR A 615 39.28 -10.82 -11.90
CA TYR A 615 38.67 -11.94 -11.17
C TYR A 615 37.56 -11.44 -10.24
N GLU A 616 36.64 -12.33 -9.84
CA GLU A 616 35.51 -12.00 -8.96
C GLU A 616 35.96 -11.26 -7.71
N GLY A 617 37.09 -11.63 -7.09
CA GLY A 617 37.59 -10.99 -5.87
C GLY A 617 38.03 -9.53 -6.03
N GLY A 618 38.22 -9.04 -7.27
CA GLY A 618 38.52 -7.63 -7.54
C GLY A 618 37.31 -6.77 -7.92
N ILE A 619 36.24 -7.37 -8.41
CA ILE A 619 35.06 -6.65 -8.95
C ILE A 619 33.73 -7.01 -8.30
N HIS A 620 33.64 -8.13 -7.58
CA HIS A 620 32.45 -8.56 -6.86
C HIS A 620 32.51 -8.03 -5.42
N VAL A 621 31.57 -7.16 -5.06
CA VAL A 621 31.56 -6.43 -3.79
C VAL A 621 30.30 -6.68 -2.97
N PRO A 622 30.34 -6.50 -1.64
CA PRO A 622 29.11 -6.41 -0.86
C PRO A 622 28.27 -5.21 -1.30
N ALA A 623 26.96 -5.41 -1.48
CA ALA A 623 26.03 -4.32 -1.75
C ALA A 623 24.65 -4.57 -1.12
N MET A 624 24.04 -3.50 -0.61
CA MET A 624 22.73 -3.58 0.05
C MET A 624 22.00 -2.24 0.04
N ALA A 625 20.68 -2.31 0.17
CA ALA A 625 19.78 -1.17 0.20
C ALA A 625 18.73 -1.32 1.30
N GLN A 626 18.46 -0.24 2.05
CA GLN A 626 17.39 -0.16 3.04
C GLN A 626 16.53 1.07 2.78
N TRP A 627 15.21 0.90 2.79
CA TRP A 627 14.24 2.00 2.87
C TRP A 627 12.99 1.48 3.57
N LYS A 628 12.93 1.62 4.91
CA LYS A 628 11.97 0.89 5.76
C LYS A 628 10.51 1.11 5.39
N GLY A 629 10.15 2.32 4.98
CA GLY A 629 8.78 2.66 4.59
C GLY A 629 8.39 2.20 3.19
N TYR A 630 9.25 1.42 2.49
CA TYR A 630 9.07 1.14 1.07
C TYR A 630 9.62 -0.22 0.57
N LEU A 631 10.77 -0.67 1.06
CA LEU A 631 11.41 -1.93 0.66
C LEU A 631 11.10 -3.05 1.67
N PRO A 632 11.01 -4.31 1.22
CA PRO A 632 10.89 -5.45 2.11
C PRO A 632 12.15 -5.63 2.95
N ALA A 633 11.99 -6.16 4.17
CA ALA A 633 13.08 -6.42 5.09
C ALA A 633 13.59 -7.86 4.99
N GLY A 634 14.91 -8.03 5.02
CA GLY A 634 15.57 -9.34 5.13
C GLY A 634 15.58 -10.13 3.82
N VAL A 635 15.43 -9.45 2.68
CA VAL A 635 15.45 -10.10 1.36
C VAL A 635 16.88 -10.27 0.87
N VAL A 636 17.18 -11.46 0.36
CA VAL A 636 18.43 -11.75 -0.34
C VAL A 636 18.12 -11.86 -1.83
N ASN A 637 18.76 -11.02 -2.63
CA ASN A 637 18.62 -11.00 -4.08
C ASN A 637 19.86 -11.59 -4.75
N THR A 638 19.63 -12.49 -5.71
CA THR A 638 20.70 -13.22 -6.42
C THR A 638 20.84 -12.81 -7.89
N SER A 639 20.18 -11.72 -8.31
CA SER A 639 20.35 -11.21 -9.66
C SER A 639 21.67 -10.42 -9.76
N PRO A 640 22.44 -10.58 -10.85
CA PRO A 640 23.62 -9.78 -11.10
C PRO A 640 23.26 -8.29 -11.26
N VAL A 641 23.82 -7.44 -10.40
CA VAL A 641 23.68 -5.98 -10.45
C VAL A 641 25.04 -5.32 -10.52
N ILE A 642 25.12 -4.08 -11.01
CA ILE A 642 26.38 -3.35 -11.13
C ILE A 642 26.23 -1.93 -10.56
N THR A 643 27.32 -1.33 -10.07
CA THR A 643 27.29 -0.01 -9.40
C THR A 643 26.69 1.12 -10.24
N LEU A 644 26.67 0.99 -11.57
CA LEU A 644 25.98 1.91 -12.48
C LEU A 644 24.50 2.03 -12.14
N ASP A 645 23.89 0.94 -11.68
CA ASP A 645 22.48 0.87 -11.36
C ASP A 645 22.12 1.74 -10.16
N TRP A 646 23.07 1.98 -9.24
CA TRP A 646 22.84 2.88 -8.11
C TRP A 646 22.60 4.32 -8.55
N PHE A 647 23.22 4.76 -9.65
CA PHE A 647 22.92 6.06 -10.24
C PHE A 647 21.45 6.14 -10.65
N THR A 648 21.02 5.23 -11.53
CA THR A 648 19.67 5.28 -12.13
C THR A 648 18.59 5.01 -11.10
N THR A 649 18.85 4.11 -10.16
CA THR A 649 17.97 3.80 -9.03
C THR A 649 17.80 5.01 -8.10
N THR A 650 18.90 5.67 -7.74
CA THR A 650 18.86 6.87 -6.89
C THR A 650 18.13 8.01 -7.58
N LEU A 651 18.42 8.24 -8.86
CA LEU A 651 17.76 9.28 -9.64
C LEU A 651 16.25 9.00 -9.79
N SER A 652 15.87 7.74 -10.02
CA SER A 652 14.45 7.33 -10.06
C SER A 652 13.75 7.54 -8.73
N ALA A 653 14.39 7.16 -7.61
CA ALA A 653 13.86 7.41 -6.27
C ALA A 653 13.66 8.91 -6.01
N ALA A 654 14.59 9.74 -6.47
CA ALA A 654 14.53 11.19 -6.30
C ALA A 654 13.43 11.88 -7.12
N THR A 655 13.09 11.35 -8.30
CA THR A 655 11.96 11.85 -9.11
C THR A 655 10.62 11.23 -8.68
N GLY A 656 10.64 10.14 -7.91
CA GLY A 656 9.48 9.33 -7.56
C GLY A 656 8.94 8.51 -8.72
N ARG A 657 9.68 8.43 -9.84
CA ARG A 657 9.30 7.74 -11.08
C ARG A 657 10.50 7.04 -11.71
N ALA A 658 10.26 5.96 -12.44
CA ALA A 658 11.32 5.33 -13.23
C ALA A 658 11.92 6.32 -14.24
N VAL A 659 13.25 6.44 -14.23
CA VAL A 659 13.99 7.30 -15.17
C VAL A 659 14.57 6.44 -16.29
N SER A 660 14.33 6.89 -17.52
CA SER A 660 14.92 6.32 -18.74
C SER A 660 15.74 7.41 -19.43
N ASP A 661 17.07 7.30 -19.39
CA ASP A 661 18.01 8.16 -20.11
C ASP A 661 18.93 7.26 -20.93
N PRO A 662 18.87 7.31 -22.27
CA PRO A 662 19.61 6.38 -23.14
C PRO A 662 21.14 6.55 -23.07
N ARG A 663 21.63 7.58 -22.36
CA ARG A 663 23.06 7.78 -22.12
C ARG A 663 23.57 6.97 -20.94
N LEU A 664 22.69 6.55 -20.03
CA LEU A 664 23.05 5.75 -18.86
C LEU A 664 23.18 4.28 -19.26
N ASP A 665 24.16 3.61 -18.66
CA ASP A 665 24.35 2.17 -18.81
C ASP A 665 23.68 1.39 -17.66
N GLY A 666 23.50 2.04 -16.50
CA GLY A 666 22.80 1.45 -15.34
C GLY A 666 21.27 1.55 -15.43
N VAL A 667 20.57 0.62 -14.80
CA VAL A 667 19.09 0.55 -14.79
C VAL A 667 18.50 0.82 -13.40
N ASN A 668 17.17 1.05 -13.36
CA ASN A 668 16.45 1.23 -12.10
C ASN A 668 16.18 -0.13 -11.43
N LEU A 669 16.75 -0.36 -10.26
CA LEU A 669 16.60 -1.59 -9.49
C LEU A 669 15.35 -1.63 -8.61
N MET A 670 14.55 -0.56 -8.52
CA MET A 670 13.39 -0.55 -7.62
C MET A 670 12.37 -1.69 -7.86
N PRO A 671 12.06 -2.10 -9.11
CA PRO A 671 11.24 -3.28 -9.34
C PRO A 671 11.83 -4.56 -8.74
N LEU A 672 13.16 -4.72 -8.83
CA LEU A 672 13.89 -5.87 -8.29
C LEU A 672 13.96 -5.82 -6.76
N LEU A 673 14.25 -4.65 -6.19
CA LEU A 673 14.33 -4.40 -4.75
C LEU A 673 12.98 -4.63 -4.04
N GLN A 674 11.87 -4.30 -4.71
CA GLN A 674 10.52 -4.56 -4.18
C GLN A 674 10.02 -5.98 -4.44
N GLY A 675 10.75 -6.80 -5.21
CA GLY A 675 10.31 -8.13 -5.59
C GLY A 675 9.15 -8.14 -6.60
N VAL A 676 8.94 -7.03 -7.33
CA VAL A 676 7.99 -6.96 -8.45
C VAL A 676 8.45 -7.87 -9.59
N THR A 677 9.77 -7.98 -9.76
CA THR A 677 10.41 -8.92 -10.70
C THR A 677 11.58 -9.62 -10.02
N SER A 678 11.86 -10.84 -10.46
CA SER A 678 13.08 -11.59 -10.14
C SER A 678 14.03 -11.71 -11.34
N ALA A 679 13.65 -11.17 -12.51
CA ALA A 679 14.50 -11.21 -13.69
C ALA A 679 15.78 -10.40 -13.46
N PRO A 680 16.95 -10.89 -13.92
CA PRO A 680 18.17 -10.11 -13.92
C PRO A 680 17.98 -8.77 -14.65
N PRO A 681 18.50 -7.66 -14.10
CA PRO A 681 18.40 -6.36 -14.75
C PRO A 681 19.30 -6.23 -15.99
N HIS A 682 20.31 -7.10 -16.11
CA HIS A 682 21.29 -7.10 -17.19
C HIS A 682 21.43 -8.49 -17.78
N ASP A 683 21.36 -8.59 -19.11
CA ASP A 683 21.70 -9.82 -19.82
C ASP A 683 23.21 -10.08 -19.81
N VAL A 684 24.01 -9.00 -19.89
CA VAL A 684 25.48 -9.05 -19.99
C VAL A 684 26.12 -7.89 -19.23
N LEU A 685 27.19 -8.18 -18.49
CA LEU A 685 28.05 -7.20 -17.82
C LEU A 685 29.47 -7.23 -18.44
N TYR A 686 30.15 -6.08 -18.49
CA TYR A 686 31.41 -5.91 -19.22
C TYR A 686 32.47 -5.23 -18.37
N TRP A 687 33.73 -5.59 -18.59
CA TRP A 687 34.88 -4.93 -17.99
C TRP A 687 36.04 -4.84 -18.98
N ARG A 688 36.70 -3.69 -18.95
CA ARG A 688 38.01 -3.44 -19.57
C ARG A 688 38.85 -2.64 -18.60
N TYR A 689 40.06 -3.11 -18.32
CA TYR A 689 41.00 -2.44 -17.42
C TYR A 689 42.41 -2.47 -18.02
N GLY A 690 42.88 -1.28 -18.43
CA GLY A 690 44.26 -1.03 -18.82
C GLY A 690 44.82 -1.79 -20.02
N ALA A 691 43.99 -2.51 -20.78
CA ALA A 691 44.37 -3.33 -21.95
C ALA A 691 45.78 -3.94 -21.82
N PRO A 692 45.89 -5.04 -21.05
CA PRO A 692 45.31 -6.23 -21.65
C PRO A 692 44.07 -6.80 -20.95
N GLN A 693 43.70 -6.37 -19.74
CA GLN A 693 42.64 -7.07 -19.00
C GLN A 693 41.24 -6.77 -19.53
N TYR A 694 40.44 -7.82 -19.74
CA TYR A 694 39.01 -7.69 -19.98
C TYR A 694 38.21 -8.86 -19.43
N ALA A 695 36.95 -8.61 -19.11
CA ALA A 695 36.00 -9.65 -18.74
C ALA A 695 34.61 -9.36 -19.30
N VAL A 696 33.82 -10.41 -19.47
CA VAL A 696 32.40 -10.32 -19.81
C VAL A 696 31.65 -11.44 -19.09
N ARG A 697 30.53 -11.09 -18.45
CA ARG A 697 29.63 -12.04 -17.79
C ARG A 697 28.29 -12.05 -18.51
N ALA A 698 27.84 -13.22 -18.95
CA ALA A 698 26.53 -13.44 -19.55
C ALA A 698 25.86 -14.62 -18.85
N GLY A 699 24.81 -14.34 -18.05
CA GLY A 699 24.25 -15.30 -17.11
C GLY A 699 25.30 -15.79 -16.11
N ASP A 700 25.49 -17.10 -16.01
CA ASP A 700 26.49 -17.73 -15.12
C ASP A 700 27.87 -17.84 -15.76
N TRP A 701 28.00 -17.59 -17.06
CA TRP A 701 29.28 -17.69 -17.75
C TRP A 701 30.08 -16.40 -17.66
N LYS A 702 31.37 -16.53 -17.36
CA LYS A 702 32.32 -15.42 -17.36
C LYS A 702 33.54 -15.75 -18.21
N LEU A 703 33.83 -14.88 -19.17
CA LEU A 703 35.09 -14.90 -19.92
C LEU A 703 36.02 -13.86 -19.30
N LEU A 704 37.28 -14.22 -19.10
CA LEU A 704 38.31 -13.37 -18.53
C LEU A 704 39.59 -13.49 -19.35
N PHE A 705 40.18 -12.37 -19.74
CA PHE A 705 41.53 -12.31 -20.25
C PHE A 705 42.41 -11.55 -19.27
N LEU A 706 43.43 -12.24 -18.76
CA LEU A 706 44.37 -11.74 -17.78
C LEU A 706 45.69 -12.51 -17.93
N ASP A 707 46.82 -11.83 -17.76
CA ASP A 707 48.16 -12.43 -17.90
C ASP A 707 48.34 -13.19 -19.21
N ASN A 708 47.91 -12.56 -20.32
CA ASN A 708 47.92 -13.12 -21.68
C ASN A 708 47.20 -14.47 -21.85
N THR A 709 46.31 -14.80 -20.92
CA THR A 709 45.60 -16.07 -20.91
C THR A 709 44.09 -15.81 -20.95
N LEU A 710 43.43 -16.42 -21.94
CA LEU A 710 41.98 -16.41 -22.04
C LEU A 710 41.39 -17.56 -21.20
N ARG A 711 40.45 -17.22 -20.33
CA ARG A 711 39.79 -18.15 -19.40
C ARG A 711 38.29 -18.04 -19.53
N LEU A 712 37.60 -19.16 -19.37
CA LEU A 712 36.13 -19.23 -19.33
C LEU A 712 35.74 -19.97 -18.06
N TYR A 713 34.77 -19.44 -17.32
CA TYR A 713 34.29 -19.99 -16.06
C TYR A 713 32.77 -20.10 -16.07
N ASP A 714 32.26 -21.14 -15.43
CA ASP A 714 30.87 -21.27 -15.01
C ASP A 714 30.80 -20.88 -13.53
N LEU A 715 30.32 -19.66 -13.24
CA LEU A 715 30.30 -19.08 -11.90
C LEU A 715 29.26 -19.75 -10.99
N ALA A 716 28.26 -20.45 -11.53
CA ALA A 716 27.31 -21.19 -10.72
C ALA A 716 27.95 -22.45 -10.12
N ALA A 717 28.81 -23.13 -10.90
CA ALA A 717 29.53 -24.31 -10.45
C ALA A 717 30.86 -23.98 -9.74
N ASP A 718 31.53 -22.91 -10.15
CA ASP A 718 32.86 -22.51 -9.69
C ASP A 718 32.95 -20.99 -9.47
N PRO A 719 32.35 -20.47 -8.37
CA PRO A 719 32.46 -19.05 -8.03
C PRO A 719 33.90 -18.61 -7.75
N GLY A 720 34.81 -19.56 -7.47
CA GLY A 720 36.22 -19.28 -7.22
C GLY A 720 37.08 -19.22 -8.48
N GLU A 721 36.52 -19.35 -9.69
CA GLU A 721 37.25 -19.23 -10.96
C GLU A 721 38.53 -20.10 -11.03
N ARG A 722 38.44 -21.33 -10.54
CA ARG A 722 39.55 -22.29 -10.43
C ARG A 722 39.72 -23.13 -11.68
N ALA A 723 38.62 -23.53 -12.32
CA ALA A 723 38.61 -24.44 -13.48
C ALA A 723 38.43 -23.65 -14.78
N ASN A 724 39.51 -23.46 -15.55
CA ASN A 724 39.41 -22.85 -16.87
C ASN A 724 38.77 -23.81 -17.89
N LEU A 725 37.61 -23.43 -18.41
CA LEU A 725 36.80 -24.18 -19.38
C LEU A 725 36.94 -23.69 -20.83
N ALA A 726 37.85 -22.75 -21.11
CA ALA A 726 37.94 -22.10 -22.42
C ALA A 726 38.19 -23.08 -23.59
N GLU A 727 39.07 -24.07 -23.38
CA GLU A 727 39.39 -25.07 -24.41
C GLU A 727 38.34 -26.17 -24.52
N SER A 728 37.69 -26.54 -23.41
CA SER A 728 36.64 -27.55 -23.39
C SER A 728 35.28 -27.04 -23.87
N ASN A 729 35.08 -25.71 -23.89
CA ASN A 729 33.82 -25.07 -24.30
C ASN A 729 34.03 -23.94 -25.33
N PRO A 730 34.57 -24.24 -26.53
CA PRO A 730 34.96 -23.22 -27.52
C PRO A 730 33.76 -22.42 -28.05
N THR A 731 32.57 -23.03 -28.18
CA THR A 731 31.36 -22.34 -28.63
C THR A 731 30.98 -21.22 -27.65
N LYS A 732 30.89 -21.53 -26.36
CA LYS A 732 30.55 -20.56 -25.31
C LYS A 732 31.64 -19.50 -25.14
N ARG A 733 32.91 -19.89 -25.21
CA ARG A 733 34.05 -18.96 -25.23
C ARG A 733 33.91 -17.93 -26.36
N ASN A 734 33.65 -18.39 -27.58
CA ASN A 734 33.56 -17.54 -28.76
C ASN A 734 32.31 -16.64 -28.71
N GLU A 735 31.19 -17.14 -28.19
CA GLU A 735 29.96 -16.36 -27.93
C GLU A 735 30.24 -15.17 -27.01
N LEU A 736 30.83 -15.41 -25.83
CA LEU A 736 31.17 -14.33 -24.89
C LEU A 736 32.21 -13.38 -25.47
N LYS A 737 33.21 -13.90 -26.20
CA LYS A 737 34.23 -13.06 -26.85
C LYS A 737 33.59 -12.10 -27.87
N LEU A 738 32.61 -12.58 -28.64
CA LEU A 738 31.87 -11.75 -29.59
C LEU A 738 31.09 -10.63 -28.88
N LEU A 739 30.41 -10.94 -27.77
CA LEU A 739 29.71 -9.94 -26.96
C LEU A 739 30.69 -8.84 -26.48
N TYR A 740 31.83 -9.25 -25.93
CA TYR A 740 32.87 -8.30 -25.51
C TYR A 740 33.37 -7.44 -26.68
N ASP A 741 33.70 -8.04 -27.82
CA ASP A 741 34.24 -7.30 -28.97
C ASP A 741 33.25 -6.27 -29.51
N GLN A 742 31.96 -6.61 -29.55
CA GLN A 742 30.89 -5.70 -29.97
C GLN A 742 30.72 -4.52 -29.02
N TRP A 743 30.81 -4.75 -27.70
CA TRP A 743 30.79 -3.68 -26.72
C TRP A 743 32.05 -2.81 -26.82
N ASN A 744 33.23 -3.43 -26.89
CA ASN A 744 34.52 -2.76 -26.95
C ASN A 744 34.68 -1.88 -28.21
N ALA A 745 34.12 -2.29 -29.35
CA ALA A 745 34.14 -1.52 -30.60
C ALA A 745 33.38 -0.18 -30.51
N GLN A 746 32.52 0.00 -29.50
CA GLN A 746 31.77 1.24 -29.26
C GLN A 746 32.51 2.22 -28.35
N LEU A 747 33.66 1.81 -27.80
CA LEU A 747 34.43 2.59 -26.83
C LEU A 747 35.59 3.32 -27.52
N PRO A 748 36.10 4.41 -26.93
CA PRO A 748 37.40 4.94 -27.29
C PRO A 748 38.49 3.84 -27.27
N PRO A 749 39.58 4.00 -28.05
CA PRO A 749 40.74 3.13 -27.95
C PRO A 749 41.22 3.03 -26.50
N ALA A 750 41.66 1.84 -26.09
CA ALA A 750 42.27 1.67 -24.79
C ALA A 750 43.54 2.53 -24.68
N PRO A 751 43.83 3.11 -23.48
CA PRO A 751 44.95 4.01 -23.25
C PRO A 751 46.32 3.35 -23.42
#